data_AF-A0A9D6LTH0-F1
#
_entry.id   AF-A0A9D6LTH0-F1
#
_cell.length_a   1.000
_cell.length_b   1.000
_cell.length_c   1.000
_cell.angle_alpha   90.00
_cell.angle_beta   90.00
_cell.angle_gamma   90.00
#
_symmetry.space_group_name_H-M   'P 1'
#
loop_
_entity.id
_entity.type
_entity.pdbx_description
1 polymer ?
#
loop_
_entity_poly.entity_id
_entity_poly.type
_entity_poly.pdbx_seq_one_letter_code
_entity_poly.pdbx_strand_id
1 'polypeptide(L)'
;MAETRSARQRLLDFFSCEPGELGPTLLLTFYLLLGIASVIAMKSASSSLYLARFRPQTLPYVNVAIAVMMALVASLYIKLSVRLPQNLLVIYTQLFFASHLVLFWWLLRLRLDWMPAVIYVWTGIYAVIIPTQVWTLANHIFTTRQARRLFPYVGSGGILGAALGGLFSHQMAPVIGTPNLLLTYVAFPVACAGIVNYLWHSSKTLAPAAAHAGKQPQPTSLAESIHAVFSNRYLTLMTVMVVLSAVLNIMVDYQFKFIVRAYFTHGDLVNRDGMTSFFAGFSAYLALFSFLMHLMLSSRVMRWFGLNFAIFVLPISMLLGSSILLFSAGLLAGVLLKGFDGAFRHSIDRSSTELLYVPLPGRVRQQAKSFIDMVATRSADGLGALLLILLASVWNFSVQRLSWVNLALVLPWLGVAWMLRREYVNTLRSSIERRDVSPDTLLSELAGSAPSEDLAASLASSDERAVESGLGWLQYGQFNVAYAHLASLLTHVSPAIRRKAIAMVAAKSVPDCAEQVVRFLYLDDHVESLWAGLDYLERNDTAEAHLSRKELLESPHAVLRGTAMARLVAKGDPAYREQAYQTFTAFVEAARRRNGPYRLQAAELLGLVPADLPCQSALGDFLSDSSPEIVRAAVISAGRTRRLDLVPLLIERAGDRRLKTEVREALAAFGEEILPVIHQAIEDARVPLKIRRNLPRVFAANGGQRSADFLVQHLEQPDLTLAYQALRALSRIRLKQPEVRFDPNRITPLILSQLRGYYRRLSILQCVPQNGPQAGTRFLRRALAEQMARRLEIIFRLIGLLYPAKDINDAYHGVTSGRRDLRANALEFLDTVLVNPVRQMLLPVLEDRSPERVMEFARSQLGIGVYSYAQALRELLAEPDPWLQSCATYAVADQDLPEFEPLLDLLLDADDALLRETIRTVRSRRRDSIAAPATAMPGAPTPPLAS
;
A
#
# COMPACT_ATOMS: atom_id res chain seq x y z
N MET A 1 4.25 -32.60 -33.54
CA MET A 1 2.96 -32.14 -34.09
C MET A 1 2.59 -30.83 -33.40
N ALA A 2 2.51 -29.74 -34.14
CA ALA A 2 2.14 -28.44 -33.60
C ALA A 2 0.62 -28.41 -33.35
N GLU A 3 0.20 -28.48 -32.09
CA GLU A 3 -1.21 -28.26 -31.74
C GLU A 3 -1.62 -26.86 -32.19
N THR A 4 -2.53 -26.81 -33.15
CA THR A 4 -3.19 -25.58 -33.61
C THR A 4 -3.98 -25.00 -32.44
N ARG A 5 -3.34 -24.08 -31.68
CA ARG A 5 -4.01 -23.33 -30.61
C ARG A 5 -5.35 -22.80 -31.11
N SER A 6 -6.43 -23.16 -30.41
CA SER A 6 -7.79 -22.73 -30.76
C SER A 6 -7.86 -21.20 -30.85
N ALA A 7 -8.68 -20.66 -31.76
CA ALA A 7 -8.87 -19.20 -31.88
C ALA A 7 -9.25 -18.55 -30.54
N ARG A 8 -9.95 -19.31 -29.68
CA ARG A 8 -10.31 -18.92 -28.31
C ARG A 8 -9.10 -18.72 -27.40
N GLN A 9 -8.09 -19.58 -27.45
CA GLN A 9 -6.85 -19.42 -26.67
C GLN A 9 -6.02 -18.22 -27.13
N ARG A 10 -5.93 -17.96 -28.44
CA ARG A 10 -5.24 -16.76 -28.95
C ARG A 10 -5.91 -15.47 -28.50
N LEU A 11 -7.25 -15.46 -28.44
CA LEU A 11 -8.02 -14.33 -27.92
C LEU A 11 -7.84 -14.16 -26.40
N LEU A 12 -7.85 -15.25 -25.62
CA LEU A 12 -7.60 -15.20 -24.18
C LEU A 12 -6.20 -14.65 -23.86
N ASP A 13 -5.17 -15.09 -24.60
CA ASP A 13 -3.80 -14.58 -24.46
C ASP A 13 -3.70 -13.10 -24.86
N PHE A 14 -4.35 -12.68 -25.96
CA PHE A 14 -4.33 -11.29 -26.43
C PHE A 14 -5.02 -10.32 -25.47
N PHE A 15 -6.14 -10.72 -24.87
CA PHE A 15 -6.90 -9.90 -23.92
C PHE A 15 -6.46 -10.10 -22.46
N SER A 16 -5.52 -11.01 -22.20
CA SER A 16 -5.12 -11.43 -20.84
C SER A 16 -6.31 -11.84 -19.95
N CYS A 17 -7.38 -12.35 -20.55
CA CYS A 17 -8.64 -12.69 -19.86
C CYS A 17 -8.60 -14.08 -19.22
N GLU A 18 -9.29 -14.26 -18.10
CA GLU A 18 -9.52 -15.60 -17.54
C GLU A 18 -10.66 -16.35 -18.26
N PRO A 19 -10.67 -17.71 -18.23
CA PRO A 19 -11.77 -18.50 -18.75
C PRO A 19 -13.08 -18.16 -18.01
N GLY A 20 -13.96 -17.40 -18.68
CA GLY A 20 -15.22 -16.89 -18.13
C GLY A 20 -15.39 -15.38 -18.28
N GLU A 21 -14.30 -14.62 -18.43
CA GLU A 21 -14.32 -13.16 -18.56
C GLU A 21 -14.49 -12.68 -20.00
N LEU A 22 -14.04 -13.49 -20.98
CA LEU A 22 -14.04 -13.12 -22.41
C LEU A 22 -15.44 -12.73 -22.92
N GLY A 23 -16.48 -13.47 -22.54
CA GLY A 23 -17.86 -13.22 -22.98
C GLY A 23 -18.37 -11.84 -22.53
N PRO A 24 -18.40 -11.56 -21.21
CA PRO A 24 -18.77 -10.25 -20.69
C PRO A 24 -17.92 -9.10 -21.25
N THR A 25 -16.60 -9.29 -21.41
CA THR A 25 -15.72 -8.25 -21.96
C THR A 25 -16.09 -7.92 -23.40
N LEU A 26 -16.23 -8.92 -24.28
CA LEU A 26 -16.60 -8.69 -25.67
C LEU A 26 -17.98 -8.03 -25.80
N LEU A 27 -18.97 -8.48 -25.04
CA LEU A 27 -20.31 -7.90 -25.05
C LEU A 27 -20.31 -6.44 -24.59
N LEU A 28 -19.55 -6.10 -23.55
CA LEU A 28 -19.39 -4.71 -23.10
C LEU A 28 -18.61 -3.86 -24.12
N THR A 29 -17.59 -4.41 -24.78
CA THR A 29 -16.88 -3.74 -25.87
C THR A 29 -17.84 -3.44 -27.03
N PHE A 30 -18.66 -4.41 -27.44
CA PHE A 30 -19.68 -4.21 -28.48
C PHE A 30 -20.77 -3.22 -28.05
N TYR A 31 -21.20 -3.26 -26.78
CA TYR A 31 -22.15 -2.29 -26.25
C TYR A 31 -21.59 -0.87 -26.29
N LEU A 32 -20.33 -0.67 -25.86
CA LEU A 32 -19.70 0.65 -25.95
C LEU A 32 -19.50 1.09 -27.40
N LEU A 33 -19.17 0.15 -28.30
CA LEU A 33 -18.99 0.41 -29.73
C LEU A 33 -20.29 0.90 -30.36
N LEU A 34 -21.40 0.17 -30.22
CA LEU A 34 -22.69 0.58 -30.78
C LEU A 34 -23.25 1.82 -30.09
N GLY A 35 -23.05 1.93 -28.77
CA GLY A 35 -23.43 3.10 -27.98
C GLY A 35 -22.75 4.37 -28.49
N ILE A 36 -21.42 4.37 -28.60
CA ILE A 36 -20.69 5.55 -29.10
C ILE A 36 -20.94 5.79 -30.59
N ALA A 37 -21.09 4.72 -31.40
CA ALA A 37 -21.49 4.87 -32.80
C ALA A 37 -22.80 5.65 -32.94
N SER A 38 -23.81 5.28 -32.16
CA SER A 38 -25.10 5.98 -32.16
C SER A 38 -24.98 7.44 -31.71
N VAL A 39 -24.15 7.73 -30.70
CA VAL A 39 -23.92 9.10 -30.23
C VAL A 39 -23.30 9.97 -31.32
N ILE A 40 -22.25 9.49 -32.00
CA ILE A 40 -21.57 10.26 -33.06
C ILE A 40 -22.47 10.43 -34.29
N ALA A 41 -23.22 9.39 -34.66
CA ALA A 41 -24.17 9.43 -35.76
C ALA A 41 -25.28 10.46 -35.50
N MET A 42 -25.87 10.42 -34.31
CA MET A 42 -26.93 11.34 -33.90
C MET A 42 -26.41 12.78 -33.75
N LYS A 43 -25.19 12.98 -33.24
CA LYS A 43 -24.54 14.30 -33.11
C LYS A 43 -24.28 14.95 -34.46
N SER A 44 -23.86 14.18 -35.45
CA SER A 44 -23.62 14.66 -36.81
C SER A 44 -24.93 15.11 -37.48
N ALA A 45 -25.97 14.27 -37.41
CA ALA A 45 -27.28 14.59 -37.96
C ALA A 45 -27.94 15.77 -37.25
N SER A 46 -27.94 15.80 -35.92
CA SER A 46 -28.56 16.89 -35.15
C SER A 46 -27.85 18.23 -35.37
N SER A 47 -26.51 18.24 -35.45
CA SER A 47 -25.74 19.46 -35.72
C SER A 47 -26.08 20.05 -37.09
N SER A 48 -26.19 19.20 -38.12
CA SER A 48 -26.58 19.63 -39.45
C SER A 48 -28.03 20.13 -39.51
N LEU A 49 -28.99 19.37 -38.96
CA LEU A 49 -30.40 19.76 -38.89
C LEU A 49 -30.58 21.10 -38.18
N TYR A 50 -29.86 21.31 -37.09
CA TYR A 50 -29.89 22.57 -36.35
C TYR A 50 -29.32 23.73 -37.17
N LEU A 51 -28.09 23.60 -37.67
CA LEU A 51 -27.39 24.66 -38.40
C LEU A 51 -28.07 25.02 -39.73
N ALA A 52 -28.84 24.10 -40.29
CA ALA A 52 -29.58 24.36 -41.51
C ALA A 52 -30.91 25.09 -41.32
N ARG A 53 -31.37 25.27 -40.07
CA ARG A 53 -32.56 26.07 -39.74
C ARG A 53 -32.21 27.31 -38.91
N PHE A 54 -31.39 27.14 -37.87
CA PHE A 54 -31.04 28.18 -36.91
C PHE A 54 -29.68 28.77 -37.20
N ARG A 55 -29.47 30.07 -36.96
CA ARG A 55 -28.18 30.77 -37.11
C ARG A 55 -27.10 30.22 -36.16
N PRO A 56 -25.80 30.26 -36.48
CA PRO A 56 -24.79 29.69 -35.57
C PRO A 56 -24.76 30.39 -34.22
N GLN A 57 -25.08 31.70 -34.17
CA GLN A 57 -25.13 32.51 -32.95
C GLN A 57 -26.12 32.00 -31.90
N THR A 58 -27.06 31.12 -32.27
CA THR A 58 -28.01 30.52 -31.32
C THR A 58 -27.50 29.21 -30.69
N LEU A 59 -26.40 28.62 -31.20
CA LEU A 59 -25.78 27.42 -30.62
C LEU A 59 -25.49 27.54 -29.12
N PRO A 60 -24.96 28.67 -28.61
CA PRO A 60 -24.62 28.79 -27.19
C PRO A 60 -25.85 28.65 -26.27
N TYR A 61 -27.01 29.18 -26.68
CA TYR A 61 -28.27 29.05 -25.91
C TYR A 61 -28.72 27.59 -25.79
N VAL A 62 -28.58 26.81 -26.87
CA VAL A 62 -28.95 25.40 -26.87
C VAL A 62 -27.96 24.57 -26.05
N ASN A 63 -26.68 24.93 -26.02
CA ASN A 63 -25.70 24.31 -25.12
C ASN A 63 -26.01 24.59 -23.64
N VAL A 64 -26.45 25.80 -23.29
CA VAL A 64 -26.96 26.11 -21.93
C VAL A 64 -28.21 25.28 -21.62
N ALA A 65 -29.14 25.15 -22.58
CA ALA A 65 -30.33 24.30 -22.41
C ALA A 65 -29.95 22.83 -22.18
N ILE A 66 -28.94 22.30 -22.89
CA ILE A 66 -28.40 20.95 -22.63
C ILE A 66 -27.88 20.83 -21.20
N ALA A 67 -27.09 21.80 -20.73
CA ALA A 67 -26.53 21.76 -19.38
C ALA A 67 -27.62 21.74 -18.29
N VAL A 68 -28.63 22.61 -18.40
CA VAL A 68 -29.75 22.68 -17.45
C VAL A 68 -30.62 21.42 -17.51
N MET A 69 -31.00 20.98 -18.71
CA MET A 69 -31.84 19.79 -18.89
C MET A 69 -31.12 18.52 -18.45
N MET A 70 -29.81 18.41 -18.68
CA MET A 70 -29.02 17.27 -18.25
C MET A 70 -28.99 17.16 -16.72
N ALA A 71 -28.91 18.27 -15.97
CA ALA A 71 -28.97 18.25 -14.51
C ALA A 71 -30.31 17.69 -13.99
N LEU A 72 -31.43 18.06 -14.63
CA LEU A 72 -32.75 17.51 -14.34
C LEU A 72 -32.82 16.01 -14.66
N VAL A 73 -32.36 15.62 -15.85
CA VAL A 73 -32.38 14.22 -16.30
C VAL A 73 -31.46 13.35 -15.45
N ALA A 74 -30.28 13.83 -15.07
CA ALA A 74 -29.37 13.10 -14.17
C ALA A 74 -30.01 12.87 -12.80
N SER A 75 -30.70 13.87 -12.25
CA SER A 75 -31.42 13.76 -10.98
C SER A 75 -32.54 12.72 -11.05
N LEU A 76 -33.29 12.70 -12.15
CA LEU A 76 -34.33 11.70 -12.41
C LEU A 76 -33.72 10.29 -12.57
N TYR A 77 -32.62 10.18 -13.32
CA TYR A 77 -31.93 8.92 -13.57
C TYR A 77 -31.41 8.30 -12.26
N ILE A 78 -30.83 9.10 -11.36
CA ILE A 78 -30.38 8.64 -10.03
C ILE A 78 -31.57 8.17 -9.19
N LYS A 79 -32.70 8.88 -9.20
CA LYS A 79 -33.91 8.42 -8.48
C LYS A 79 -34.43 7.08 -9.02
N LEU A 80 -34.38 6.90 -10.34
CA LEU A 80 -34.81 5.66 -11.00
C LEU A 80 -33.83 4.51 -10.76
N SER A 81 -32.52 4.76 -10.67
CA SER A 81 -31.51 3.73 -10.41
C SER A 81 -31.58 3.12 -9.02
N VAL A 82 -32.19 3.81 -8.06
CA VAL A 82 -32.49 3.26 -6.73
C VAL A 82 -33.74 2.37 -6.75
N ARG A 83 -34.70 2.64 -7.64
CA ARG A 83 -36.00 1.94 -7.67
C ARG A 83 -36.05 0.75 -8.63
N LEU A 84 -35.28 0.80 -9.71
CA LEU A 84 -35.26 -0.22 -10.75
C LEU A 84 -33.93 -0.98 -10.72
N PRO A 85 -33.93 -2.30 -10.96
CA PRO A 85 -32.68 -3.04 -11.12
C PRO A 85 -31.92 -2.51 -12.34
N GLN A 86 -30.60 -2.42 -12.21
CA GLN A 86 -29.75 -1.67 -13.15
C GLN A 86 -29.87 -2.15 -14.61
N ASN A 87 -30.06 -3.44 -14.84
CA ASN A 87 -30.26 -4.01 -16.17
C ASN A 87 -31.56 -3.51 -16.83
N LEU A 88 -32.68 -3.48 -16.10
CA LEU A 88 -33.95 -3.00 -16.61
C LEU A 88 -33.90 -1.50 -16.87
N LEU A 89 -33.27 -0.73 -15.98
CA LEU A 89 -33.10 0.71 -16.20
C LEU A 89 -32.34 1.00 -17.50
N VAL A 90 -31.24 0.28 -17.76
CA VAL A 90 -30.46 0.44 -18.99
C VAL A 90 -31.29 0.01 -20.21
N ILE A 91 -31.98 -1.14 -20.16
CA ILE A 91 -32.81 -1.61 -21.29
C ILE A 91 -33.93 -0.61 -21.61
N TYR A 92 -34.69 -0.18 -20.60
CA TYR A 92 -35.81 0.75 -20.81
C TYR A 92 -35.36 2.11 -21.30
N THR A 93 -34.23 2.62 -20.83
CA THR A 93 -33.69 3.89 -21.32
C THR A 93 -33.23 3.79 -22.78
N GLN A 94 -32.61 2.68 -23.20
CA GLN A 94 -32.26 2.46 -24.61
C GLN A 94 -33.50 2.40 -25.51
N LEU A 95 -34.53 1.63 -25.10
CA LEU A 95 -35.78 1.53 -25.84
C LEU A 95 -36.55 2.86 -25.88
N PHE A 96 -36.48 3.64 -24.81
CA PHE A 96 -37.01 5.00 -24.76
C PHE A 96 -36.31 5.92 -25.76
N PHE A 97 -34.98 5.88 -25.87
CA PHE A 97 -34.25 6.65 -26.89
C PHE A 97 -34.58 6.18 -28.31
N ALA A 98 -34.72 4.87 -28.52
CA ALA A 98 -35.12 4.29 -29.79
C ALA A 98 -36.52 4.77 -30.22
N SER A 99 -37.50 4.79 -29.32
CA SER A 99 -38.85 5.27 -29.63
C SER A 99 -38.88 6.77 -29.95
N HIS A 100 -38.08 7.57 -29.25
CA HIS A 100 -37.99 9.02 -29.50
C HIS A 100 -37.36 9.33 -30.85
N LEU A 101 -36.41 8.52 -31.33
CA LEU A 101 -35.85 8.66 -32.68
C LEU A 101 -36.91 8.47 -33.76
N VAL A 102 -37.78 7.47 -33.63
CA VAL A 102 -38.92 7.25 -34.54
C VAL A 102 -39.90 8.41 -34.46
N LEU A 103 -40.21 8.87 -33.25
CA LEU A 103 -41.10 10.01 -33.03
C LEU A 103 -40.55 11.29 -33.66
N PHE A 104 -39.26 11.59 -33.49
CA PHE A 104 -38.62 12.77 -34.08
C PHE A 104 -38.55 12.69 -35.60
N TRP A 105 -38.27 11.51 -36.16
CA TRP A 105 -38.35 11.30 -37.60
C TRP A 105 -39.76 11.61 -38.14
N TRP A 106 -40.80 11.15 -37.45
CA TRP A 106 -42.19 11.42 -37.84
C TRP A 106 -42.53 12.92 -37.70
N LEU A 107 -42.20 13.53 -36.57
CA LEU A 107 -42.48 14.94 -36.29
C LEU A 107 -41.70 15.90 -37.20
N LEU A 108 -40.51 15.53 -37.69
CA LEU A 108 -39.79 16.32 -38.70
C LEU A 108 -40.56 16.44 -40.02
N ARG A 109 -41.44 15.47 -40.35
CA ARG A 109 -42.30 15.53 -41.54
C ARG A 109 -43.37 16.61 -41.42
N LEU A 110 -43.74 16.99 -40.19
CA LEU A 110 -44.68 18.08 -39.92
C LEU A 110 -44.04 19.47 -40.13
N ARG A 111 -42.75 19.53 -40.51
CA ARG A 111 -41.99 20.77 -40.78
C ARG A 111 -42.04 21.79 -39.63
N LEU A 112 -42.05 21.30 -38.39
CA LEU A 112 -42.03 22.14 -37.19
C LEU A 112 -40.67 22.85 -37.03
N ASP A 113 -40.70 24.17 -36.93
CA ASP A 113 -39.48 25.00 -36.94
C ASP A 113 -38.56 24.81 -35.74
N TRP A 114 -39.12 24.51 -34.57
CA TRP A 114 -38.38 24.30 -33.33
C TRP A 114 -37.82 22.88 -33.17
N MET A 115 -38.25 21.92 -34.01
CA MET A 115 -37.90 20.51 -33.84
C MET A 115 -36.39 20.23 -33.95
N PRO A 116 -35.62 20.81 -34.90
CA PRO A 116 -34.17 20.63 -34.94
C PRO A 116 -33.44 21.05 -33.66
N ALA A 117 -33.95 22.04 -32.93
CA ALA A 117 -33.40 22.45 -31.64
C ALA A 117 -33.65 21.39 -30.55
N VAL A 118 -34.86 20.83 -30.49
CA VAL A 118 -35.20 19.75 -29.55
C VAL A 118 -34.37 18.50 -29.83
N ILE A 119 -34.22 18.10 -31.09
CA ILE A 119 -33.35 16.98 -31.46
C ILE A 119 -31.91 17.24 -31.03
N TYR A 120 -31.39 18.45 -31.21
CA TYR A 120 -30.04 18.81 -30.79
C TYR A 120 -29.85 18.72 -29.26
N VAL A 121 -30.80 19.26 -28.47
CA VAL A 121 -30.77 19.13 -27.00
C VAL A 121 -30.82 17.66 -26.58
N TRP A 122 -31.72 16.89 -27.19
CA TRP A 122 -31.89 15.48 -26.91
C TRP A 122 -30.63 14.67 -27.20
N THR A 123 -29.93 14.98 -28.29
CA THR A 123 -28.64 14.38 -28.60
C THR A 123 -27.58 14.70 -27.57
N GLY A 124 -27.57 15.92 -27.02
CA GLY A 124 -26.71 16.29 -25.90
C GLY A 124 -26.94 15.41 -24.67
N ILE A 125 -28.20 15.17 -24.30
CA ILE A 125 -28.58 14.32 -23.17
C ILE A 125 -28.16 12.86 -23.43
N TYR A 126 -28.47 12.34 -24.63
CA TYR A 126 -28.10 10.99 -25.04
C TYR A 126 -26.59 10.75 -24.99
N ALA A 127 -25.80 11.71 -25.46
CA ALA A 127 -24.33 11.65 -25.47
C ALA A 127 -23.71 11.51 -24.08
N VAL A 128 -24.40 11.92 -23.02
CA VAL A 128 -23.93 11.81 -21.63
C VAL A 128 -24.42 10.53 -20.95
N ILE A 129 -25.66 10.11 -21.23
CA ILE A 129 -26.25 8.93 -20.57
C ILE A 129 -25.58 7.64 -21.06
N ILE A 130 -25.36 7.49 -22.36
CA ILE A 130 -24.86 6.23 -22.94
C ILE A 130 -23.49 5.80 -22.39
N PRO A 131 -22.44 6.64 -22.42
CA PRO A 131 -21.15 6.25 -21.86
C PRO A 131 -21.26 5.94 -20.35
N THR A 132 -22.02 6.75 -19.62
CA THR A 132 -22.23 6.57 -18.17
C THR A 132 -22.85 5.21 -17.86
N GLN A 133 -23.85 4.77 -18.63
CA GLN A 133 -24.48 3.48 -18.46
C GLN A 133 -23.52 2.31 -18.69
N VAL A 134 -22.71 2.38 -19.73
CA VAL A 134 -21.72 1.34 -20.04
C VAL A 134 -20.72 1.20 -18.90
N TRP A 135 -20.16 2.30 -18.42
CA TRP A 135 -19.19 2.26 -17.31
C TRP A 135 -19.83 1.83 -15.99
N THR A 136 -21.07 2.24 -15.72
CA THR A 136 -21.81 1.80 -14.52
C THR A 136 -22.08 0.29 -14.57
N LEU A 137 -22.43 -0.25 -15.75
CA LEU A 137 -22.65 -1.68 -15.95
C LEU A 137 -21.33 -2.47 -15.88
N ALA A 138 -20.25 -1.96 -16.47
CA ALA A 138 -18.93 -2.57 -16.39
C ALA A 138 -18.43 -2.65 -14.95
N ASN A 139 -18.64 -1.61 -14.14
CA ASN A 139 -18.32 -1.60 -12.71
C ASN A 139 -19.19 -2.57 -11.88
N HIS A 140 -20.38 -2.94 -12.37
CA HIS A 140 -21.22 -3.96 -11.74
C HIS A 140 -20.78 -5.39 -12.07
N ILE A 141 -20.20 -5.58 -13.24
CA ILE A 141 -19.81 -6.90 -13.77
C ILE A 141 -18.37 -7.25 -13.39
N PHE A 142 -17.47 -6.27 -13.38
CA PHE A 142 -16.05 -6.47 -13.14
C PHE A 142 -15.63 -5.96 -11.76
N THR A 143 -14.80 -6.74 -11.08
CA THR A 143 -14.09 -6.30 -9.87
C THR A 143 -13.07 -5.21 -10.20
N THR A 144 -12.61 -4.44 -9.19
CA THR A 144 -11.61 -3.36 -9.37
C THR A 144 -10.35 -3.82 -10.11
N ARG A 145 -9.94 -5.08 -9.88
CA ARG A 145 -8.77 -5.68 -10.53
C ARG A 145 -9.03 -6.05 -11.97
N GLN A 146 -10.15 -6.70 -12.24
CA GLN A 146 -10.60 -6.99 -13.61
C GLN A 146 -10.77 -5.70 -14.40
N ALA A 147 -11.29 -4.64 -13.78
CA ALA A 147 -11.46 -3.33 -14.40
C ALA A 147 -10.12 -2.76 -14.93
N ARG A 148 -9.04 -2.80 -14.14
CA ARG A 148 -7.72 -2.32 -14.61
C ARG A 148 -7.19 -3.04 -15.84
N ARG A 149 -7.43 -4.35 -15.92
CA ARG A 149 -7.00 -5.18 -17.03
C ARG A 149 -7.91 -5.06 -18.25
N LEU A 150 -9.22 -5.03 -18.03
CA LEU A 150 -10.24 -5.21 -19.07
C LEU A 150 -10.81 -3.89 -19.60
N PHE A 151 -10.82 -2.81 -18.81
CA PHE A 151 -11.37 -1.52 -19.25
C PHE A 151 -10.66 -0.88 -20.44
N PRO A 152 -9.33 -1.02 -20.63
CA PRO A 152 -8.69 -0.56 -21.87
C PRO A 152 -9.29 -1.22 -23.12
N TYR A 153 -9.61 -2.52 -23.06
CA TYR A 153 -10.21 -3.27 -24.15
C TYR A 153 -11.71 -3.00 -24.33
N VAL A 154 -12.44 -2.74 -23.24
CA VAL A 154 -13.83 -2.25 -23.33
C VAL A 154 -13.84 -0.85 -23.95
N GLY A 155 -12.96 0.03 -23.48
CA GLY A 155 -12.81 1.41 -23.92
C GLY A 155 -12.42 1.57 -25.39
N SER A 156 -11.62 0.64 -25.95
CA SER A 156 -11.30 0.63 -27.39
C SER A 156 -12.55 0.50 -28.27
N GLY A 157 -13.59 -0.18 -27.77
CA GLY A 157 -14.90 -0.23 -28.38
C GLY A 157 -15.48 1.17 -28.62
N GLY A 158 -15.28 2.11 -27.70
CA GLY A 158 -15.75 3.48 -27.88
C GLY A 158 -15.07 4.24 -29.03
N ILE A 159 -13.77 4.02 -29.23
CA ILE A 159 -13.02 4.67 -30.32
C ILE A 159 -13.45 4.08 -31.67
N LEU A 160 -13.53 2.75 -31.76
CA LEU A 160 -14.03 2.05 -32.95
C LEU A 160 -15.49 2.39 -33.23
N GLY A 161 -16.30 2.57 -32.19
CA GLY A 161 -17.68 3.03 -32.28
C GLY A 161 -17.79 4.40 -32.90
N ALA A 162 -16.96 5.36 -32.46
CA ALA A 162 -16.94 6.69 -33.04
C ALA A 162 -16.60 6.68 -34.54
N ALA A 163 -15.64 5.84 -34.94
CA ALA A 163 -15.32 5.61 -36.34
C ALA A 163 -16.49 4.98 -37.11
N LEU A 164 -17.11 3.93 -36.58
CA LEU A 164 -18.23 3.23 -37.21
C LEU A 164 -19.45 4.15 -37.41
N GLY A 165 -19.87 4.86 -36.37
CA GLY A 165 -21.02 5.77 -36.43
C GLY A 165 -20.80 6.94 -37.38
N GLY A 166 -19.58 7.48 -37.40
CA GLY A 166 -19.19 8.52 -38.34
C GLY A 166 -19.14 8.02 -39.78
N LEU A 167 -18.51 6.88 -40.07
CA LEU A 167 -18.44 6.31 -41.42
C LEU A 167 -19.83 5.94 -41.96
N PHE A 168 -20.65 5.31 -41.12
CA PHE A 168 -22.03 4.96 -41.46
C PHE A 168 -22.82 6.22 -41.86
N SER A 169 -22.78 7.27 -41.05
CA SER A 169 -23.52 8.51 -41.33
C SER A 169 -22.92 9.29 -42.50
N HIS A 170 -21.59 9.24 -42.69
CA HIS A 170 -20.89 9.87 -43.81
C HIS A 170 -21.35 9.31 -45.16
N GLN A 171 -21.49 7.98 -45.27
CA GLN A 171 -21.91 7.28 -46.47
C GLN A 171 -23.42 7.34 -46.71
N MET A 172 -24.22 7.26 -45.63
CA MET A 172 -25.67 7.17 -45.75
C MET A 172 -26.37 8.53 -45.87
N ALA A 173 -25.81 9.62 -45.31
CA ALA A 173 -26.44 10.95 -45.38
C ALA A 173 -26.76 11.42 -46.80
N PRO A 174 -25.85 11.29 -47.80
CA PRO A 174 -26.15 11.70 -49.17
C PRO A 174 -27.17 10.80 -49.89
N VAL A 175 -27.30 9.53 -49.46
CA VAL A 175 -28.13 8.52 -50.16
C VAL A 175 -29.57 8.55 -49.69
N ILE A 176 -29.80 8.55 -48.38
CA ILE A 176 -31.14 8.46 -47.79
C ILE A 176 -31.64 9.77 -47.18
N GLY A 177 -30.78 10.78 -47.07
CA GLY A 177 -31.08 12.10 -46.51
C GLY A 177 -31.00 12.15 -44.98
N THR A 178 -30.59 13.30 -44.45
CA THR A 178 -30.36 13.52 -43.01
C THR A 178 -31.58 13.23 -42.12
N PRO A 179 -32.83 13.60 -42.48
CA PRO A 179 -33.99 13.27 -41.66
C PRO A 179 -34.20 11.76 -41.53
N ASN A 180 -34.06 11.00 -42.63
CA ASN A 180 -34.29 9.54 -42.64
C ASN A 180 -33.20 8.76 -41.91
N LEU A 181 -32.00 9.33 -41.75
CA LEU A 181 -30.96 8.74 -40.92
C LEU A 181 -31.42 8.49 -39.48
N LEU A 182 -32.29 9.33 -38.91
CA LEU A 182 -32.82 9.12 -37.56
C LEU A 182 -33.51 7.76 -37.42
N LEU A 183 -34.20 7.29 -38.46
CA LEU A 183 -34.85 5.99 -38.47
C LEU A 183 -33.83 4.85 -38.51
N THR A 184 -32.75 5.01 -39.30
CA THR A 184 -31.66 4.01 -39.33
C THR A 184 -30.91 3.91 -38.00
N TYR A 185 -30.82 5.03 -37.26
CA TYR A 185 -30.13 5.05 -35.98
C TYR A 185 -30.86 4.28 -34.88
N VAL A 186 -32.16 3.98 -35.03
CA VAL A 186 -32.95 3.16 -34.11
C VAL A 186 -32.34 1.78 -33.90
N ALA A 187 -31.67 1.23 -34.92
CA ALA A 187 -31.03 -0.08 -34.86
C ALA A 187 -29.95 -0.16 -33.75
N PHE A 188 -29.20 0.93 -33.51
CA PHE A 188 -28.13 0.93 -32.51
C PHE A 188 -28.64 0.76 -31.07
N PRO A 189 -29.52 1.62 -30.50
CA PRO A 189 -30.02 1.47 -29.14
C PRO A 189 -30.84 0.18 -28.96
N VAL A 190 -31.55 -0.30 -29.99
CA VAL A 190 -32.25 -1.59 -29.93
C VAL A 190 -31.25 -2.75 -29.82
N ALA A 191 -30.17 -2.74 -30.61
CA ALA A 191 -29.10 -3.73 -30.49
C ALA A 191 -28.40 -3.66 -29.12
N CYS A 192 -28.14 -2.45 -28.60
CA CYS A 192 -27.63 -2.25 -27.25
C CYS A 192 -28.53 -2.86 -26.17
N ALA A 193 -29.85 -2.65 -26.26
CA ALA A 193 -30.82 -3.24 -25.33
C ALA A 193 -30.78 -4.79 -25.38
N GLY A 194 -30.67 -5.36 -26.58
CA GLY A 194 -30.50 -6.80 -26.78
C GLY A 194 -29.21 -7.35 -26.16
N ILE A 195 -28.09 -6.65 -26.33
CA ILE A 195 -26.80 -7.02 -25.73
C ILE A 195 -26.89 -7.02 -24.20
N VAL A 196 -27.47 -5.98 -23.60
CA VAL A 196 -27.61 -5.87 -22.14
C VAL A 196 -28.52 -6.97 -21.60
N ASN A 197 -29.62 -7.28 -22.30
CA ASN A 197 -30.52 -8.38 -21.91
C ASN A 197 -29.81 -9.74 -21.95
N TYR A 198 -29.09 -10.02 -23.04
CA TYR A 198 -28.31 -11.25 -23.21
C TYR A 198 -27.20 -11.38 -22.17
N LEU A 199 -26.46 -10.28 -21.91
CA LEU A 199 -25.41 -10.21 -20.91
C LEU A 199 -25.95 -10.50 -19.51
N TRP A 200 -27.16 -10.01 -19.18
CA TRP A 200 -27.79 -10.25 -17.89
C TRP A 200 -28.27 -11.70 -17.71
N HIS A 201 -28.77 -12.33 -18.77
CA HIS A 201 -29.21 -13.73 -18.71
C HIS A 201 -28.03 -14.70 -18.70
N SER A 202 -26.96 -14.38 -19.44
CA SER A 202 -25.75 -15.20 -19.52
C SER A 202 -24.85 -15.07 -18.27
N SER A 203 -25.00 -14.00 -17.48
CA SER A 203 -24.19 -13.73 -16.28
C SER A 203 -24.79 -14.22 -14.96
N LYS A 204 -26.00 -14.82 -14.96
CA LYS A 204 -26.60 -15.43 -13.75
C LYS A 204 -25.74 -16.56 -13.13
N THR A 205 -24.84 -17.17 -13.90
CA THR A 205 -23.84 -18.14 -13.42
C THR A 205 -22.59 -17.48 -12.79
N LEU A 206 -22.43 -16.15 -12.92
CA LEU A 206 -21.28 -15.36 -12.43
C LEU A 206 -21.67 -14.36 -11.30
N ALA A 207 -22.97 -14.19 -11.05
CA ALA A 207 -23.55 -13.24 -10.09
C ALA A 207 -23.18 -13.41 -8.59
N PRO A 208 -22.74 -14.57 -8.06
CA PRO A 208 -22.42 -14.67 -6.63
C PRO A 208 -21.24 -13.79 -6.18
N ALA A 209 -20.34 -13.40 -7.09
CA ALA A 209 -19.12 -12.67 -6.75
C ALA A 209 -19.33 -11.15 -6.55
N ALA A 210 -20.31 -10.54 -7.24
CA ALA A 210 -20.59 -9.10 -7.14
C ALA A 210 -21.43 -8.73 -5.90
N ALA A 211 -22.27 -9.64 -5.41
CA ALA A 211 -23.07 -9.43 -4.20
C ALA A 211 -22.23 -9.32 -2.91
N HIS A 212 -20.97 -9.77 -2.95
CA HIS A 212 -20.01 -9.71 -1.83
C HIS A 212 -18.86 -8.73 -2.07
N ALA A 213 -18.83 -8.06 -3.22
CA ALA A 213 -17.96 -6.89 -3.41
C ALA A 213 -18.60 -5.76 -2.59
N GLY A 214 -18.06 -5.53 -1.38
CA GLY A 214 -18.50 -4.45 -0.51
C GLY A 214 -18.68 -3.18 -1.33
N LYS A 215 -19.83 -2.52 -1.17
CA LYS A 215 -20.09 -1.20 -1.76
C LYS A 215 -18.83 -0.39 -1.54
N GLN A 216 -18.08 -0.11 -2.60
CA GLN A 216 -16.99 0.85 -2.54
C GLN A 216 -17.59 2.10 -1.88
N PRO A 217 -16.89 2.75 -0.94
CA PRO A 217 -17.37 3.99 -0.36
C PRO A 217 -17.45 5.03 -1.48
N GLN A 218 -18.61 5.10 -2.15
CA GLN A 218 -19.00 6.27 -2.91
C GLN A 218 -18.97 7.45 -1.94
N PRO A 219 -18.47 8.62 -2.34
CA PRO A 219 -18.46 9.79 -1.48
C PRO A 219 -19.87 10.02 -0.92
N THR A 220 -19.98 10.07 0.41
CA THR A 220 -21.24 10.23 1.14
C THR A 220 -21.88 11.60 0.90
N SER A 221 -21.12 12.59 0.40
CA SER A 221 -21.65 13.84 -0.11
C SER A 221 -20.79 14.51 -1.19
N LEU A 222 -21.45 15.29 -2.06
CA LEU A 222 -20.82 16.12 -3.09
C LEU A 222 -20.03 17.28 -2.45
N ALA A 223 -20.46 17.76 -1.28
CA ALA A 223 -19.80 18.79 -0.49
C ALA A 223 -18.43 18.35 0.04
N GLU A 224 -18.30 17.11 0.54
CA GLU A 224 -17.01 16.55 0.95
C GLU A 224 -16.02 16.46 -0.22
N SER A 225 -16.51 16.10 -1.41
CA SER A 225 -15.65 15.99 -2.61
C SER A 225 -15.18 17.36 -3.09
N ILE A 226 -16.04 18.39 -3.03
CA ILE A 226 -15.67 19.79 -3.28
C ILE A 226 -14.61 20.24 -2.28
N HIS A 227 -14.87 20.06 -0.98
CA HIS A 227 -13.94 20.48 0.07
C HIS A 227 -12.58 19.77 -0.08
N ALA A 228 -12.56 18.46 -0.32
CA ALA A 228 -11.32 17.70 -0.53
C ALA A 228 -10.48 18.22 -1.71
N VAL A 229 -11.13 18.66 -2.80
CA VAL A 229 -10.46 19.19 -3.98
C VAL A 229 -9.93 20.59 -3.73
N PHE A 230 -10.73 21.50 -3.17
CA PHE A 230 -10.32 22.89 -2.97
C PHE A 230 -9.39 23.10 -1.78
N SER A 231 -9.34 22.17 -0.82
CA SER A 231 -8.40 22.19 0.30
C SER A 231 -6.97 21.81 -0.09
N ASN A 232 -6.75 21.21 -1.28
CA ASN A 232 -5.42 20.85 -1.76
C ASN A 232 -5.05 21.64 -3.01
N ARG A 233 -4.01 22.47 -2.91
CA ARG A 233 -3.51 23.31 -4.01
C ARG A 233 -3.26 22.51 -5.31
N TYR A 234 -2.72 21.30 -5.19
CA TYR A 234 -2.47 20.42 -6.33
C TYR A 234 -3.76 20.03 -7.08
N LEU A 235 -4.80 19.65 -6.34
CA LEU A 235 -6.10 19.26 -6.89
C LEU A 235 -6.86 20.47 -7.46
N THR A 236 -6.74 21.64 -6.83
CA THR A 236 -7.30 22.89 -7.35
C THR A 236 -6.67 23.25 -8.70
N LEU A 237 -5.34 23.19 -8.82
CA LEU A 237 -4.65 23.46 -10.10
C LEU A 237 -5.08 22.47 -11.20
N MET A 238 -5.21 21.19 -10.86
CA MET A 238 -5.71 20.18 -11.80
C MET A 238 -7.15 20.48 -12.25
N THR A 239 -8.01 20.88 -11.32
CA THR A 239 -9.41 21.25 -11.61
C THR A 239 -9.48 22.46 -12.53
N VAL A 240 -8.72 23.53 -12.23
CA VAL A 240 -8.67 24.74 -13.06
C VAL A 240 -8.18 24.42 -14.47
N MET A 241 -7.15 23.56 -14.60
CA MET A 241 -6.65 23.11 -15.90
C MET A 241 -7.73 22.42 -16.73
N VAL A 242 -8.48 21.50 -16.14
CA VAL A 242 -9.57 20.78 -16.81
C VAL A 242 -10.72 21.73 -17.19
N VAL A 243 -11.06 22.68 -16.33
CA VAL A 243 -12.10 23.69 -16.61
C VAL A 243 -11.70 24.59 -17.79
N LEU A 244 -10.46 25.12 -17.80
CA LEU A 244 -9.96 25.92 -18.93
C LEU A 244 -9.97 25.14 -20.24
N SER A 245 -9.50 23.89 -20.18
CA SER A 245 -9.48 22.97 -21.32
C SER A 245 -10.88 22.68 -21.88
N ALA A 246 -11.89 22.52 -21.02
CA ALA A 246 -13.28 22.27 -21.41
C ALA A 246 -13.98 23.52 -21.96
N VAL A 247 -13.79 24.69 -21.34
CA VAL A 247 -14.30 25.98 -21.85
C VAL A 247 -13.77 26.25 -23.26
N LEU A 248 -12.46 26.07 -23.47
CA LEU A 248 -11.84 26.21 -24.80
C LEU A 248 -12.42 25.24 -25.82
N ASN A 249 -12.68 23.98 -25.46
CA ASN A 249 -13.31 23.01 -26.37
C ASN A 249 -14.70 23.48 -26.85
N ILE A 250 -15.50 24.11 -25.97
CA ILE A 250 -16.81 24.68 -26.37
C ILE A 250 -16.63 25.83 -27.37
N MET A 251 -15.65 26.71 -27.15
CA MET A 251 -15.36 27.82 -28.07
C MET A 251 -14.87 27.32 -29.44
N VAL A 252 -13.95 26.35 -29.43
CA VAL A 252 -13.41 25.72 -30.64
C VAL A 252 -14.50 24.97 -31.41
N ASP A 253 -15.38 24.24 -30.73
CA ASP A 253 -16.52 23.54 -31.37
C ASP A 253 -17.48 24.51 -32.04
N TYR A 254 -17.76 25.66 -31.40
CA TYR A 254 -18.57 26.73 -31.98
C TYR A 254 -17.91 27.32 -33.24
N GLN A 255 -16.62 27.68 -33.18
CA GLN A 255 -15.90 28.24 -34.33
C GLN A 255 -15.85 27.24 -35.50
N PHE A 256 -15.58 25.96 -35.22
CA PHE A 256 -15.59 24.91 -36.22
C PHE A 256 -16.95 24.78 -36.90
N LYS A 257 -18.04 24.67 -36.12
CA LYS A 257 -19.41 24.58 -36.65
C LYS A 257 -19.82 25.82 -37.45
N PHE A 258 -19.38 27.01 -37.02
CA PHE A 258 -19.61 28.25 -37.74
C PHE A 258 -18.95 28.22 -39.13
N ILE A 259 -17.66 27.86 -39.19
CA ILE A 259 -16.88 27.79 -40.43
C ILE A 259 -17.45 26.74 -41.38
N VAL A 260 -17.78 25.54 -40.87
CA VAL A 260 -18.36 24.45 -41.68
C VAL A 260 -19.67 24.89 -42.31
N ARG A 261 -20.57 25.52 -41.53
CA ARG A 261 -21.81 26.03 -42.10
C ARG A 261 -21.54 27.09 -43.19
N ALA A 262 -20.62 28.02 -42.93
CA ALA A 262 -20.29 29.06 -43.91
C ALA A 262 -19.79 28.45 -45.24
N TYR A 263 -19.01 27.37 -45.17
CA TYR A 263 -18.53 26.65 -46.35
C TYR A 263 -19.64 25.91 -47.14
N PHE A 264 -20.60 25.30 -46.44
CA PHE A 264 -21.70 24.55 -47.07
C PHE A 264 -22.94 25.40 -47.41
N THR A 265 -22.84 26.72 -47.29
CA THR A 265 -23.89 27.67 -47.67
C THR A 265 -23.55 28.24 -49.05
N HIS A 266 -24.38 27.96 -50.05
CA HIS A 266 -24.23 28.50 -51.41
C HIS A 266 -25.48 29.32 -51.75
N GLY A 267 -25.34 30.65 -51.81
CA GLY A 267 -26.50 31.55 -51.85
C GLY A 267 -27.34 31.43 -50.57
N ASP A 268 -28.66 31.32 -50.70
CA ASP A 268 -29.58 31.16 -49.56
C ASP A 268 -29.81 29.69 -49.15
N LEU A 269 -29.25 28.73 -49.89
CA LEU A 269 -29.46 27.29 -49.67
C LEU A 269 -28.32 26.69 -48.86
N VAL A 270 -28.69 26.02 -47.76
CA VAL A 270 -27.75 25.30 -46.88
C VAL A 270 -27.80 23.81 -47.22
N ASN A 271 -26.68 23.24 -47.69
CA ASN A 271 -26.60 21.80 -48.01
C ASN A 271 -26.50 20.95 -46.72
N ARG A 272 -27.65 20.52 -46.22
CA ARG A 272 -27.78 19.76 -44.97
C ARG A 272 -27.09 18.40 -45.05
N ASP A 273 -27.31 17.66 -46.13
CA ASP A 273 -26.77 16.31 -46.26
C ASP A 273 -25.25 16.32 -46.45
N GLY A 274 -24.74 17.32 -47.18
CA GLY A 274 -23.30 17.59 -47.28
C GLY A 274 -22.66 17.92 -45.92
N MET A 275 -23.31 18.78 -45.10
CA MET A 275 -22.82 19.06 -43.74
C MET A 275 -22.86 17.84 -42.83
N THR A 276 -23.93 17.03 -42.88
CA THR A 276 -24.03 15.79 -42.10
C THR A 276 -22.91 14.84 -42.48
N SER A 277 -22.69 14.65 -43.79
CA SER A 277 -21.63 13.81 -44.32
C SER A 277 -20.25 14.33 -43.88
N PHE A 278 -20.01 15.64 -43.93
CA PHE A 278 -18.76 16.24 -43.48
C PHE A 278 -18.52 16.07 -41.98
N PHE A 279 -19.49 16.41 -41.11
CA PHE A 279 -19.34 16.26 -39.66
C PHE A 279 -19.09 14.79 -39.27
N ALA A 280 -19.81 13.87 -39.92
CA ALA A 280 -19.68 12.45 -39.70
C ALA A 280 -18.33 11.90 -40.17
N GLY A 281 -17.90 12.27 -41.38
CA GLY A 281 -16.61 11.86 -41.95
C GLY A 281 -15.44 12.42 -41.15
N PHE A 282 -15.47 13.71 -40.81
CA PHE A 282 -14.46 14.34 -39.95
C PHE A 282 -14.36 13.61 -38.60
N SER A 283 -15.49 13.33 -37.95
CA SER A 283 -15.52 12.60 -36.67
C SER A 283 -14.95 11.18 -36.81
N ALA A 284 -15.24 10.49 -37.91
CA ALA A 284 -14.73 9.15 -38.17
C ALA A 284 -13.21 9.14 -38.37
N TYR A 285 -12.68 10.00 -39.25
CA TYR A 285 -11.25 10.07 -39.50
C TYR A 285 -10.49 10.56 -38.26
N LEU A 286 -11.06 11.50 -37.50
CA LEU A 286 -10.50 11.94 -36.23
C LEU A 286 -10.45 10.79 -35.22
N ALA A 287 -11.51 9.99 -35.09
CA ALA A 287 -11.52 8.84 -34.19
C ALA A 287 -10.48 7.79 -34.60
N LEU A 288 -10.35 7.50 -35.90
CA LEU A 288 -9.34 6.56 -36.43
C LEU A 288 -7.91 7.08 -36.20
N PHE A 289 -7.68 8.38 -36.42
CA PHE A 289 -6.41 9.02 -36.15
C PHE A 289 -6.07 9.01 -34.65
N SER A 290 -7.03 9.37 -33.79
CA SER A 290 -6.90 9.28 -32.33
C SER A 290 -6.60 7.85 -31.87
N PHE A 291 -7.22 6.84 -32.48
CA PHE A 291 -6.93 5.43 -32.21
C PHE A 291 -5.47 5.07 -32.53
N LEU A 292 -5.02 5.44 -33.74
CA LEU A 292 -3.67 5.16 -34.19
C LEU A 292 -2.62 5.87 -33.33
N MET A 293 -2.87 7.13 -32.99
CA MET A 293 -2.05 7.92 -32.07
C MET A 293 -2.04 7.32 -30.67
N HIS A 294 -3.17 6.81 -30.19
CA HIS A 294 -3.24 6.15 -28.88
C HIS A 294 -2.39 4.86 -28.85
N LEU A 295 -2.41 4.04 -29.92
CA LEU A 295 -1.58 2.84 -30.02
C LEU A 295 -0.08 3.16 -30.15
N MET A 296 0.29 4.17 -30.95
CA MET A 296 1.68 4.44 -31.29
C MET A 296 2.38 5.40 -30.33
N LEU A 297 1.72 6.47 -29.90
CA LEU A 297 2.34 7.57 -29.17
C LEU A 297 2.19 7.48 -27.65
N SER A 298 1.10 6.92 -27.11
CA SER A 298 0.88 6.93 -25.65
C SER A 298 2.04 6.31 -24.85
N SER A 299 2.55 5.16 -25.30
CA SER A 299 3.68 4.47 -24.68
C SER A 299 5.04 5.09 -25.03
N ARG A 300 5.17 5.81 -26.15
CA ARG A 300 6.45 6.38 -26.62
C ARG A 300 6.68 7.80 -26.10
N VAL A 301 5.68 8.67 -26.20
CA VAL A 301 5.72 10.07 -25.74
C VAL A 301 6.02 10.13 -24.24
N MET A 302 5.37 9.27 -23.46
CA MET A 302 5.60 9.22 -22.02
C MET A 302 7.00 8.71 -21.66
N ARG A 303 7.55 7.77 -22.46
CA ARG A 303 8.93 7.27 -22.26
C ARG A 303 10.01 8.26 -22.68
N TRP A 304 9.78 9.06 -23.73
CA TRP A 304 10.79 9.98 -24.27
C TRP A 304 10.75 11.39 -23.66
N PHE A 305 9.56 11.92 -23.40
CA PHE A 305 9.40 13.32 -22.96
C PHE A 305 8.91 13.47 -21.51
N GLY A 306 8.45 12.37 -20.89
CA GLY A 306 7.92 12.35 -19.53
C GLY A 306 6.60 13.13 -19.36
N LEU A 307 6.02 13.04 -18.16
CA LEU A 307 4.80 13.77 -17.79
C LEU A 307 4.96 15.30 -17.92
N ASN A 308 6.21 15.78 -17.73
CA ASN A 308 6.56 17.19 -17.75
C ASN A 308 6.27 17.88 -19.07
N PHE A 309 6.38 17.19 -20.21
CA PHE A 309 6.09 17.76 -21.52
C PHE A 309 4.65 17.47 -21.96
N ALA A 310 4.12 16.31 -21.59
CA ALA A 310 2.84 15.82 -22.06
C ALA A 310 1.65 16.74 -21.72
N ILE A 311 1.66 17.39 -20.55
CA ILE A 311 0.61 18.33 -20.10
C ILE A 311 0.58 19.62 -20.95
N PHE A 312 1.69 19.98 -21.61
CA PHE A 312 1.77 21.18 -22.46
C PHE A 312 1.33 20.95 -23.90
N VAL A 313 1.24 19.70 -24.37
CA VAL A 313 0.99 19.40 -25.78
C VAL A 313 -0.36 19.94 -26.25
N LEU A 314 -1.42 19.71 -25.49
CA LEU A 314 -2.76 20.18 -25.85
C LEU A 314 -2.84 21.72 -25.88
N PRO A 315 -2.47 22.48 -24.83
CA PRO A 315 -2.54 23.94 -24.86
C PRO A 315 -1.66 24.55 -25.96
N ILE A 316 -0.46 24.03 -26.22
CA ILE A 316 0.40 24.51 -27.32
C ILE A 316 -0.28 24.26 -28.67
N SER A 317 -0.90 23.09 -28.87
CA SER A 317 -1.64 22.81 -30.10
C SER A 317 -2.85 23.73 -30.28
N MET A 318 -3.52 24.13 -29.19
CA MET A 318 -4.63 25.08 -29.20
C MET A 318 -4.16 26.50 -29.51
N LEU A 319 -2.97 26.87 -29.04
CA LEU A 319 -2.30 28.12 -29.40
C LEU A 319 -2.04 28.16 -30.90
N LEU A 320 -1.37 27.14 -31.44
CA LEU A 320 -1.07 27.02 -32.87
C LEU A 320 -2.35 27.03 -33.73
N GLY A 321 -3.34 26.21 -33.40
CA GLY A 321 -4.61 26.14 -34.14
C GLY A 321 -5.39 27.45 -34.12
N SER A 322 -5.42 28.15 -32.98
CA SER A 322 -6.12 29.43 -32.84
C SER A 322 -5.37 30.55 -33.57
N SER A 323 -4.03 30.52 -33.58
CA SER A 323 -3.22 31.45 -34.37
C SER A 323 -3.46 31.31 -35.87
N ILE A 324 -3.62 30.09 -36.40
CA ILE A 324 -3.91 29.86 -37.84
C ILE A 324 -5.24 30.53 -38.24
N LEU A 325 -6.26 30.49 -37.36
CA LEU A 325 -7.56 31.13 -37.61
C LEU A 325 -7.51 32.66 -37.66
N LEU A 326 -6.49 33.28 -37.07
CA LEU A 326 -6.32 34.74 -37.16
C LEU A 326 -5.98 35.18 -38.57
N PHE A 327 -5.17 34.39 -39.28
CA PHE A 327 -4.74 34.69 -40.65
C PHE A 327 -5.76 34.25 -41.70
N SER A 328 -6.40 33.10 -41.49
CA SER A 328 -7.42 32.58 -42.41
C SER A 328 -8.58 31.93 -41.67
N ALA A 329 -9.80 32.46 -41.82
CA ALA A 329 -11.01 31.87 -41.29
C ALA A 329 -11.61 30.80 -42.23
N GLY A 330 -10.75 30.06 -42.94
CA GLY A 330 -11.14 29.06 -43.94
C GLY A 330 -11.44 27.69 -43.33
N LEU A 331 -12.06 26.81 -44.13
CA LEU A 331 -12.41 25.45 -43.71
C LEU A 331 -11.20 24.67 -43.19
N LEU A 332 -10.05 24.76 -43.88
CA LEU A 332 -8.82 24.06 -43.48
C LEU A 332 -8.31 24.51 -42.11
N ALA A 333 -8.37 25.81 -41.80
CA ALA A 333 -7.99 26.33 -40.48
C ALA A 333 -8.93 25.82 -39.37
N GLY A 334 -10.24 25.78 -39.64
CA GLY A 334 -11.22 25.21 -38.71
C GLY A 334 -11.02 23.71 -38.48
N VAL A 335 -10.74 22.95 -39.54
CA VAL A 335 -10.42 21.51 -39.49
C VAL A 335 -9.14 21.25 -38.71
N LEU A 336 -8.08 22.03 -38.92
CA LEU A 336 -6.82 21.89 -38.19
C LEU A 336 -6.99 22.19 -36.71
N LEU A 337 -7.67 23.29 -36.36
CA LEU A 337 -7.92 23.63 -34.95
C LEU A 337 -8.75 22.54 -34.26
N LYS A 338 -9.87 22.10 -34.87
CA LYS A 338 -10.69 21.05 -34.26
C LYS A 338 -10.00 19.68 -34.26
N GLY A 339 -9.18 19.42 -35.28
CA GLY A 339 -8.35 18.23 -35.41
C GLY A 339 -7.30 18.15 -34.31
N PHE A 340 -6.56 19.22 -34.04
CA PHE A 340 -5.60 19.29 -32.93
C PHE A 340 -6.29 19.10 -31.58
N ASP A 341 -7.44 19.73 -31.37
CA ASP A 341 -8.23 19.61 -30.15
C ASP A 341 -8.62 18.15 -29.92
N GLY A 342 -9.26 17.51 -30.89
CA GLY A 342 -9.68 16.12 -30.77
C GLY A 342 -8.51 15.13 -30.66
N ALA A 343 -7.49 15.29 -31.51
CA ALA A 343 -6.39 14.33 -31.60
C ALA A 343 -5.58 14.27 -30.31
N PHE A 344 -5.16 15.42 -29.77
CA PHE A 344 -4.29 15.46 -28.59
C PHE A 344 -5.05 15.34 -27.27
N ARG A 345 -6.30 15.81 -27.21
CA ARG A 345 -7.15 15.65 -26.02
C ARG A 345 -7.42 14.19 -25.71
N HIS A 346 -7.76 13.40 -26.72
CA HIS A 346 -8.10 12.00 -26.53
C HIS A 346 -6.89 11.06 -26.46
N SER A 347 -5.72 11.47 -26.97
CA SER A 347 -4.51 10.64 -26.94
C SER A 347 -3.55 10.99 -25.79
N ILE A 348 -3.09 12.24 -25.70
CA ILE A 348 -2.02 12.66 -24.77
C ILE A 348 -2.58 13.27 -23.49
N ASP A 349 -3.51 14.23 -23.58
CA ASP A 349 -4.04 14.96 -22.42
C ASP A 349 -4.74 14.02 -21.43
N ARG A 350 -5.62 13.14 -21.94
CA ARG A 350 -6.26 12.12 -21.12
C ARG A 350 -5.25 11.18 -20.46
N SER A 351 -4.21 10.75 -21.18
CA SER A 351 -3.18 9.88 -20.59
C SER A 351 -2.35 10.60 -19.53
N SER A 352 -2.09 11.90 -19.71
CA SER A 352 -1.31 12.73 -18.79
C SER A 352 -2.09 13.05 -17.51
N THR A 353 -3.38 13.35 -17.64
CA THR A 353 -4.28 13.60 -16.49
C THR A 353 -4.46 12.37 -15.61
N GLU A 354 -4.50 11.16 -16.17
CA GLU A 354 -4.51 9.93 -15.37
C GLU A 354 -3.24 9.76 -14.52
N LEU A 355 -2.08 10.16 -15.05
CA LEU A 355 -0.82 10.11 -14.31
C LEU A 355 -0.72 11.15 -13.20
N LEU A 356 -1.36 12.31 -13.38
CA LEU A 356 -1.46 13.33 -12.33
C LEU A 356 -2.23 12.81 -11.09
N TYR A 357 -3.07 11.79 -11.24
CA TYR A 357 -3.75 11.17 -10.10
C TYR A 357 -2.89 10.14 -9.32
N VAL A 358 -1.75 9.70 -9.86
CA VAL A 358 -0.90 8.65 -9.27
C VAL A 358 -0.36 8.97 -7.87
N PRO A 359 0.22 10.15 -7.58
CA PRO A 359 0.82 10.45 -6.27
C PRO A 359 -0.20 10.66 -5.14
N LEU A 360 -1.50 10.56 -5.42
CA LEU A 360 -2.55 10.82 -4.44
C LEU A 360 -2.95 9.55 -3.64
N PRO A 361 -3.23 9.67 -2.33
CA PRO A 361 -3.81 8.59 -1.54
C PRO A 361 -5.12 8.08 -2.15
N GLY A 362 -5.37 6.76 -2.09
CA GLY A 362 -6.49 6.10 -2.79
C GLY A 362 -7.87 6.75 -2.56
N ARG A 363 -8.16 7.17 -1.31
CA ARG A 363 -9.44 7.84 -0.95
C ARG A 363 -9.58 9.22 -1.61
N VAL A 364 -8.54 10.05 -1.53
CA VAL A 364 -8.52 11.41 -2.10
C VAL A 364 -8.54 11.33 -3.63
N ARG A 365 -7.80 10.40 -4.21
CA ARG A 365 -7.75 10.13 -5.66
C ARG A 365 -9.15 9.85 -6.22
N GLN A 366 -9.91 8.97 -5.57
CA GLN A 366 -11.24 8.59 -6.03
C GLN A 366 -12.24 9.75 -5.93
N GLN A 367 -12.21 10.50 -4.82
CA GLN A 367 -13.05 11.68 -4.63
C GLN A 367 -12.74 12.77 -5.68
N ALA A 368 -11.47 13.11 -5.85
CA ALA A 368 -11.03 14.13 -6.79
C ALA A 368 -11.38 13.78 -8.24
N LYS A 369 -11.12 12.53 -8.65
CA LYS A 369 -11.44 12.05 -10.01
C LYS A 369 -12.96 12.13 -10.27
N SER A 370 -13.78 11.67 -9.32
CA SER A 370 -15.24 11.70 -9.46
C SER A 370 -15.78 13.14 -9.60
N PHE A 371 -15.25 14.08 -8.80
CA PHE A 371 -15.66 15.49 -8.87
C PHE A 371 -15.21 16.15 -10.17
N ILE A 372 -13.95 15.98 -10.55
CA ILE A 372 -13.38 16.60 -11.76
C ILE A 372 -14.10 16.10 -13.02
N ASP A 373 -14.27 14.78 -13.16
CA ASP A 373 -14.86 14.17 -14.37
C ASP A 373 -16.36 14.45 -14.49
N MET A 374 -17.12 14.46 -13.39
CA MET A 374 -18.58 14.59 -13.42
C MET A 374 -19.09 16.01 -13.19
N VAL A 375 -18.49 16.78 -12.29
CA VAL A 375 -19.00 18.10 -11.89
C VAL A 375 -18.21 19.20 -12.59
N ALA A 376 -16.88 19.20 -12.46
CA ALA A 376 -16.06 20.30 -12.97
C ALA A 376 -16.15 20.43 -14.51
N THR A 377 -16.06 19.33 -15.25
CA THR A 377 -16.20 19.35 -16.71
C THR A 377 -17.58 19.84 -17.17
N ARG A 378 -18.66 19.45 -16.48
CA ARG A 378 -20.03 19.85 -16.87
C ARG A 378 -20.34 21.30 -16.54
N SER A 379 -19.87 21.78 -15.39
CA SER A 379 -19.92 23.19 -15.04
C SER A 379 -19.11 24.02 -16.04
N ALA A 380 -17.95 23.51 -16.48
CA ALA A 380 -17.13 24.17 -17.50
C ALA A 380 -17.82 24.25 -18.87
N ASP A 381 -18.52 23.19 -19.31
CA ASP A 381 -19.31 23.22 -20.54
C ASP A 381 -20.38 24.34 -20.49
N GLY A 382 -21.08 24.47 -19.36
CA GLY A 382 -22.06 25.53 -19.12
C GLY A 382 -21.44 26.93 -19.08
N LEU A 383 -20.31 27.10 -18.37
CA LEU A 383 -19.56 28.36 -18.33
C LEU A 383 -19.06 28.77 -19.71
N GLY A 384 -18.55 27.83 -20.52
CA GLY A 384 -18.11 28.10 -21.89
C GLY A 384 -19.28 28.50 -22.79
N ALA A 385 -20.45 27.89 -22.62
CA ALA A 385 -21.65 28.29 -23.34
C ALA A 385 -22.14 29.69 -22.94
N LEU A 386 -22.15 30.03 -21.65
CA LEU A 386 -22.49 31.38 -21.16
C LEU A 386 -21.51 32.44 -21.68
N LEU A 387 -20.21 32.13 -21.65
CA LEU A 387 -19.17 33.00 -22.20
C LEU A 387 -19.36 33.21 -23.71
N LEU A 388 -19.72 32.16 -24.46
CA LEU A 388 -20.08 32.30 -25.87
C LEU A 388 -21.34 33.14 -26.10
N ILE A 389 -22.36 33.07 -25.24
CA ILE A 389 -23.53 33.96 -25.35
C ILE A 389 -23.08 35.42 -25.23
N LEU A 390 -22.28 35.74 -24.22
CA LEU A 390 -21.75 37.09 -24.02
C LEU A 390 -20.93 37.56 -25.25
N LEU A 391 -19.97 36.75 -25.69
CA LEU A 391 -19.04 37.16 -26.74
C LEU A 391 -19.67 37.12 -28.15
N ALA A 392 -20.36 36.03 -28.49
CA ALA A 392 -20.86 35.80 -29.83
C ALA A 392 -22.29 36.35 -30.07
N SER A 393 -23.14 36.40 -29.03
CA SER A 393 -24.52 36.88 -29.18
C SER A 393 -24.72 38.32 -28.71
N VAL A 394 -24.09 38.73 -27.60
CA VAL A 394 -24.22 40.11 -27.09
C VAL A 394 -23.22 41.05 -27.79
N TRP A 395 -21.94 40.66 -27.82
CA TRP A 395 -20.89 41.49 -28.43
C TRP A 395 -20.63 41.19 -29.93
N ASN A 396 -21.32 40.20 -30.52
CA ASN A 396 -21.20 39.83 -31.93
C ASN A 396 -19.76 39.61 -32.41
N PHE A 397 -18.94 38.94 -31.59
CA PHE A 397 -17.57 38.62 -31.97
C PHE A 397 -17.53 37.69 -33.19
N SER A 398 -16.71 38.05 -34.18
CA SER A 398 -16.40 37.19 -35.33
C SER A 398 -15.56 35.98 -34.91
N VAL A 399 -15.47 34.97 -35.78
CA VAL A 399 -14.62 33.78 -35.56
C VAL A 399 -13.17 34.16 -35.28
N GLN A 400 -12.64 35.21 -35.93
CA GLN A 400 -11.27 35.70 -35.69
C GLN A 400 -11.14 36.36 -34.30
N ARG A 401 -12.11 37.18 -33.88
CA ARG A 401 -12.11 37.79 -32.54
C ARG A 401 -12.23 36.75 -31.43
N LEU A 402 -13.01 35.68 -31.65
CA LEU A 402 -13.05 34.54 -30.74
C LEU A 402 -11.70 33.79 -30.67
N SER A 403 -10.91 33.81 -31.74
CA SER A 403 -9.56 33.20 -31.71
C SER A 403 -8.59 33.98 -30.82
N TRP A 404 -8.72 35.32 -30.73
CA TRP A 404 -8.01 36.11 -29.73
C TRP A 404 -8.40 35.75 -28.31
N VAL A 405 -9.70 35.50 -28.06
CA VAL A 405 -10.18 35.02 -26.76
C VAL A 405 -9.60 33.64 -26.45
N ASN A 406 -9.55 32.72 -27.41
CA ASN A 406 -8.90 31.42 -27.22
C ASN A 406 -7.43 31.59 -26.83
N LEU A 407 -6.67 32.44 -27.51
CA LEU A 407 -5.27 32.72 -27.17
C LEU A 407 -5.15 33.29 -25.74
N ALA A 408 -6.01 34.22 -25.37
CA ALA A 408 -6.06 34.79 -24.02
C ALA A 408 -6.38 33.73 -22.95
N LEU A 409 -7.20 32.73 -23.25
CA LEU A 409 -7.52 31.60 -22.34
C LEU A 409 -6.40 30.54 -22.29
N VAL A 410 -5.63 30.37 -23.36
CA VAL A 410 -4.50 29.42 -23.40
C VAL A 410 -3.33 29.91 -22.55
N LEU A 411 -3.07 31.21 -22.46
CA LEU A 411 -1.99 31.78 -21.62
C LEU A 411 -2.08 31.37 -20.13
N PRO A 412 -3.21 31.59 -19.41
CA PRO A 412 -3.35 31.12 -18.04
C PRO A 412 -3.35 29.59 -17.95
N TRP A 413 -3.82 28.88 -18.99
CA TRP A 413 -3.73 27.41 -19.02
C TRP A 413 -2.27 26.94 -19.04
N LEU A 414 -1.39 27.55 -19.85
CA LEU A 414 0.05 27.27 -19.84
C LEU A 414 0.68 27.59 -18.47
N GLY A 415 0.27 28.68 -17.84
CA GLY A 415 0.69 29.04 -16.49
C GLY A 415 0.31 27.99 -15.44
N VAL A 416 -0.95 27.54 -15.45
CA VAL A 416 -1.45 26.48 -14.55
C VAL A 416 -0.73 25.16 -14.80
N ALA A 417 -0.52 24.76 -16.07
CA ALA A 417 0.24 23.56 -16.40
C ALA A 417 1.67 23.60 -15.83
N TRP A 418 2.32 24.76 -15.86
CA TRP A 418 3.64 24.95 -15.27
C TRP A 418 3.64 24.92 -13.74
N MET A 419 2.64 25.53 -13.08
CA MET A 419 2.48 25.44 -11.63
C MET A 419 2.20 23.99 -11.19
N LEU A 420 1.34 23.29 -11.91
CA LEU A 420 0.98 21.89 -11.64
C LEU A 420 2.19 20.96 -11.77
N ARG A 421 3.07 21.22 -12.73
CA ARG A 421 4.36 20.51 -12.86
C ARG A 421 5.21 20.63 -11.59
N ARG A 422 5.35 21.84 -11.04
CA ARG A 422 6.14 22.06 -9.80
C ARG A 422 5.50 21.36 -8.61
N GLU A 423 4.20 21.49 -8.48
CA GLU A 423 3.45 20.94 -7.35
C GLU A 423 3.35 19.40 -7.38
N TYR A 424 3.35 18.79 -8.58
CA TYR A 424 3.44 17.33 -8.75
C TYR A 424 4.70 16.77 -8.08
N VAL A 425 5.85 17.41 -8.32
CA VAL A 425 7.13 16.97 -7.72
C VAL A 425 7.10 17.10 -6.19
N ASN A 426 6.52 18.18 -5.67
CA ASN A 426 6.36 18.41 -4.23
C ASN A 426 5.39 17.41 -3.57
N THR A 427 4.28 17.10 -4.25
CA THR A 427 3.27 16.13 -3.78
C THR A 427 3.86 14.72 -3.76
N LEU A 428 4.64 14.37 -4.78
CA LEU A 428 5.36 13.10 -4.83
C LEU A 428 6.37 13.01 -3.67
N ARG A 429 7.17 14.06 -3.44
CA ARG A 429 8.13 14.12 -2.31
C ARG A 429 7.43 14.00 -0.95
N SER A 430 6.37 14.76 -0.70
CA SER A 430 5.63 14.73 0.56
C SER A 430 4.84 13.42 0.77
N SER A 431 4.42 12.75 -0.29
CA SER A 431 3.83 11.40 -0.21
C SER A 431 4.83 10.33 0.25
N ILE A 432 6.13 10.60 0.05
CA ILE A 432 7.24 9.76 0.52
C ILE A 432 7.56 10.10 1.99
N GLU A 433 7.55 11.39 2.37
CA GLU A 433 7.84 11.87 3.74
C GLU A 433 6.73 11.56 4.76
N ARG A 434 5.45 11.60 4.37
CA ARG A 434 4.30 11.40 5.29
C ARG A 434 4.11 9.95 5.79
N ARG A 435 4.95 9.01 5.36
CA ARG A 435 4.86 7.60 5.80
C ARG A 435 5.61 7.31 7.11
N ASP A 436 6.29 8.31 7.67
CA ASP A 436 7.22 8.21 8.80
C ASP A 436 6.67 8.66 10.18
N VAL A 437 5.37 8.49 10.46
CA VAL A 437 4.84 8.84 11.79
C VAL A 437 5.13 7.72 12.81
N SER A 438 5.84 8.06 13.89
CA SER A 438 6.23 7.17 14.98
C SER A 438 5.19 7.15 16.13
N PRO A 439 5.13 6.08 16.95
CA PRO A 439 4.20 5.97 18.08
C PRO A 439 4.36 7.09 19.12
N ASP A 440 5.56 7.65 19.25
CA ASP A 440 5.86 8.74 20.18
C ASP A 440 5.16 10.04 19.78
N THR A 441 4.93 10.26 18.47
CA THR A 441 4.18 11.42 17.98
C THR A 441 2.69 11.33 18.36
N LEU A 442 2.12 10.13 18.29
CA LEU A 442 0.72 9.85 18.69
C LEU A 442 0.53 10.00 20.21
N LEU A 443 1.52 9.61 21.01
CA LEU A 443 1.50 9.82 22.47
C LEU A 443 1.67 11.29 22.84
N SER A 444 2.46 12.08 22.10
CA SER A 444 2.55 13.53 22.32
C SER A 444 1.26 14.27 21.95
N GLU A 445 0.56 13.83 20.89
CA GLU A 445 -0.72 14.41 20.48
C GLU A 445 -1.82 14.09 21.50
N LEU A 446 -1.81 12.89 22.08
CA LEU A 446 -2.74 12.52 23.16
C LEU A 446 -2.41 13.24 24.48
N ALA A 447 -1.12 13.33 24.86
CA ALA A 447 -0.69 13.99 26.09
C ALA A 447 -0.94 15.52 26.07
N GLY A 448 -0.90 16.17 24.90
CA GLY A 448 -1.25 17.58 24.75
C GLY A 448 -2.74 17.90 24.94
N SER A 449 -3.60 16.88 25.06
CA SER A 449 -5.06 17.05 25.18
C SER A 449 -5.64 16.84 26.58
N ALA A 450 -4.82 16.46 27.57
CA ALA A 450 -5.28 16.24 28.95
C ALA A 450 -5.32 17.57 29.75
N PRO A 451 -6.44 17.93 30.40
CA PRO A 451 -6.54 19.13 31.23
C PRO A 451 -5.68 19.03 32.51
N SER A 452 -5.08 20.14 32.93
CA SER A 452 -4.12 20.20 34.05
C SER A 452 -4.70 19.81 35.43
N GLU A 453 -6.02 19.86 35.60
CA GLU A 453 -6.70 19.51 36.86
C GLU A 453 -6.72 17.99 37.12
N ASP A 454 -6.95 17.18 36.08
CA ASP A 454 -6.97 15.71 36.18
C ASP A 454 -5.58 15.14 36.52
N LEU A 455 -4.53 15.82 36.09
CA LEU A 455 -3.15 15.47 36.38
C LEU A 455 -2.81 15.71 37.87
N ALA A 456 -3.21 16.85 38.44
CA ALA A 456 -2.99 17.15 39.85
C ALA A 456 -3.75 16.17 40.76
N ALA A 457 -5.00 15.85 40.41
CA ALA A 457 -5.81 14.86 41.12
C ALA A 457 -5.18 13.45 41.07
N SER A 458 -4.61 13.07 39.93
CA SER A 458 -3.93 11.77 39.77
C SER A 458 -2.66 11.67 40.62
N LEU A 459 -1.88 12.76 40.73
CA LEU A 459 -0.65 12.81 41.52
C LEU A 459 -0.88 12.91 43.04
N ALA A 460 -2.02 13.46 43.46
CA ALA A 460 -2.42 13.54 44.87
C ALA A 460 -3.17 12.29 45.37
N SER A 461 -3.45 11.33 44.48
CA SER A 461 -4.20 10.11 44.82
C SER A 461 -3.42 9.20 45.77
N SER A 462 -4.16 8.44 46.59
CA SER A 462 -3.61 7.33 47.39
C SER A 462 -3.48 6.03 46.61
N ASP A 463 -4.04 5.95 45.39
CA ASP A 463 -3.91 4.79 44.50
C ASP A 463 -2.59 4.86 43.72
N GLU A 464 -1.72 3.88 43.98
CA GLU A 464 -0.40 3.75 43.34
C GLU A 464 -0.49 3.77 41.80
N ARG A 465 -1.52 3.16 41.20
CA ARG A 465 -1.69 3.14 39.73
C ARG A 465 -2.07 4.50 39.15
N ALA A 466 -2.86 5.27 39.89
CA ALA A 466 -3.25 6.62 39.49
C ALA A 466 -2.04 7.56 39.53
N VAL A 467 -1.23 7.47 40.59
CA VAL A 467 0.02 8.23 40.73
C VAL A 467 1.02 7.85 39.63
N GLU A 468 1.16 6.56 39.32
CA GLU A 468 2.03 6.11 38.22
C GLU A 468 1.58 6.63 36.85
N SER A 469 0.28 6.65 36.59
CA SER A 469 -0.27 7.18 35.33
C SER A 469 -0.06 8.68 35.21
N GLY A 470 -0.27 9.42 36.30
CA GLY A 470 -0.01 10.86 36.38
C GLY A 470 1.47 11.21 36.18
N LEU A 471 2.39 10.45 36.81
CA LEU A 471 3.84 10.58 36.56
C LEU A 471 4.18 10.25 35.10
N GLY A 472 3.49 9.29 34.47
CA GLY A 472 3.63 8.99 33.04
C GLY A 472 3.27 10.19 32.16
N TRP A 473 2.17 10.89 32.44
CA TRP A 473 1.76 12.08 31.69
C TRP A 473 2.74 13.26 31.86
N LEU A 474 3.27 13.46 33.07
CA LEU A 474 4.28 14.50 33.35
C LEU A 474 5.60 14.29 32.59
N GLN A 475 5.93 13.05 32.20
CA GLN A 475 7.15 12.72 31.48
C GLN A 475 7.12 13.25 30.05
N TYR A 476 5.93 13.33 29.43
CA TYR A 476 5.76 13.68 28.02
C TYR A 476 5.08 15.04 27.79
N GLY A 477 4.39 15.61 28.78
CA GLY A 477 3.74 16.92 28.66
C GLY A 477 4.52 18.09 29.30
N GLN A 478 4.40 19.28 28.70
CA GLN A 478 4.91 20.55 29.24
C GLN A 478 3.87 21.17 30.20
N PHE A 479 3.73 20.60 31.40
CA PHE A 479 2.81 21.13 32.41
C PHE A 479 3.56 22.06 33.39
N ASN A 480 3.05 23.28 33.58
CA ASN A 480 3.64 24.32 34.42
C ASN A 480 3.26 24.24 35.93
N VAL A 481 2.54 23.21 36.40
CA VAL A 481 1.79 23.30 37.68
C VAL A 481 1.94 22.10 38.65
N ALA A 482 3.00 21.29 38.60
CA ALA A 482 3.08 20.07 39.44
C ALA A 482 4.24 19.95 40.45
N TYR A 483 5.02 21.01 40.69
CA TYR A 483 6.24 20.89 41.49
C TYR A 483 6.02 20.55 42.97
N ALA A 484 5.01 21.13 43.61
CA ALA A 484 4.70 20.87 45.03
C ALA A 484 4.27 19.42 45.29
N HIS A 485 3.54 18.80 44.35
CA HIS A 485 3.12 17.39 44.45
C HIS A 485 4.27 16.42 44.16
N LEU A 486 5.20 16.78 43.28
CA LEU A 486 6.41 15.97 43.06
C LEU A 486 7.31 15.92 44.31
N ALA A 487 7.40 17.03 45.05
CA ALA A 487 8.18 17.09 46.29
C ALA A 487 7.63 16.16 47.38
N SER A 488 6.31 16.05 47.53
CA SER A 488 5.69 15.15 48.52
C SER A 488 5.82 13.67 48.16
N LEU A 489 5.91 13.34 46.86
CA LEU A 489 6.11 11.96 46.40
C LEU A 489 7.50 11.40 46.73
N LEU A 490 8.48 12.24 47.07
CA LEU A 490 9.83 11.81 47.48
C LEU A 490 9.85 11.07 48.82
N THR A 491 8.86 11.29 49.68
CA THR A 491 8.71 10.60 50.98
C THR A 491 7.56 9.58 50.99
N HIS A 492 7.04 9.24 49.81
CA HIS A 492 5.93 8.31 49.65
C HIS A 492 6.26 6.89 50.16
N VAL A 493 5.25 6.15 50.64
CA VAL A 493 5.42 4.80 51.23
C VAL A 493 5.99 3.81 50.21
N SER A 494 5.52 3.84 48.96
CA SER A 494 6.01 2.98 47.88
C SER A 494 7.39 3.40 47.37
N PRO A 495 8.41 2.51 47.42
CA PRO A 495 9.73 2.77 46.82
C PRO A 495 9.66 3.04 45.32
N ALA A 496 8.76 2.38 44.57
CA ALA A 496 8.64 2.56 43.13
C ALA A 496 8.24 4.00 42.76
N ILE A 497 7.32 4.59 43.54
CA ILE A 497 6.90 5.98 43.39
C ILE A 497 8.03 6.94 43.75
N ARG A 498 8.71 6.73 44.89
CA ARG A 498 9.85 7.59 45.30
C ARG A 498 10.93 7.66 44.21
N ARG A 499 11.26 6.51 43.60
CA ARG A 499 12.26 6.40 42.53
C ARG A 499 11.86 7.15 41.25
N LYS A 500 10.60 7.04 40.83
CA LYS A 500 10.08 7.81 39.68
C LYS A 500 10.04 9.31 40.00
N ALA A 501 9.62 9.69 41.20
CA ALA A 501 9.58 11.07 41.65
C ALA A 501 10.98 11.72 41.65
N ILE A 502 12.00 11.07 42.23
CA ILE A 502 13.36 11.62 42.24
C ILE A 502 13.97 11.72 40.85
N ALA A 503 13.71 10.76 39.96
CA ALA A 503 14.15 10.83 38.57
C ALA A 503 13.57 12.06 37.86
N MET A 504 12.29 12.39 38.10
CA MET A 504 11.65 13.60 37.56
C MET A 504 12.17 14.89 38.17
N VAL A 505 12.30 14.92 39.51
CA VAL A 505 12.82 16.08 40.26
C VAL A 505 14.24 16.42 39.81
N ALA A 506 15.10 15.42 39.64
CA ALA A 506 16.46 15.58 39.17
C ALA A 506 16.54 15.98 37.68
N ALA A 507 15.70 15.41 36.81
CA ALA A 507 15.70 15.71 35.37
C ALA A 507 15.17 17.10 35.04
N LYS A 508 14.16 17.59 35.77
CA LYS A 508 13.55 18.92 35.55
C LYS A 508 14.14 20.03 36.43
N SER A 509 15.11 19.71 37.31
CA SER A 509 15.69 20.65 38.29
C SER A 509 14.63 21.44 39.04
N VAL A 510 13.68 20.72 39.65
CA VAL A 510 12.54 21.35 40.35
C VAL A 510 13.05 22.20 41.52
N PRO A 511 12.71 23.49 41.66
CA PRO A 511 13.19 24.31 42.77
C PRO A 511 12.60 23.85 44.12
N ASP A 512 13.24 24.24 45.23
CA ASP A 512 12.75 24.07 46.62
C ASP A 512 12.44 22.64 47.11
N CYS A 513 13.11 21.61 46.56
CA CYS A 513 12.93 20.21 46.98
C CYS A 513 14.12 19.64 47.79
N ALA A 514 15.12 20.45 48.14
CA ALA A 514 16.37 19.98 48.74
C ALA A 514 16.18 19.19 50.04
N GLU A 515 15.31 19.65 50.93
CA GLU A 515 15.03 18.98 52.21
C GLU A 515 14.39 17.59 52.00
N GLN A 516 13.40 17.51 51.10
CA GLN A 516 12.71 16.26 50.78
C GLN A 516 13.66 15.28 50.06
N VAL A 517 14.58 15.78 49.23
CA VAL A 517 15.62 14.95 48.60
C VAL A 517 16.60 14.41 49.65
N VAL A 518 17.05 15.22 50.62
CA VAL A 518 17.89 14.73 51.73
C VAL A 518 17.20 13.61 52.50
N ARG A 519 15.92 13.77 52.84
CA ARG A 519 15.13 12.72 53.51
C ARG A 519 15.03 11.46 52.64
N PHE A 520 14.79 11.62 51.34
CA PHE A 520 14.74 10.51 50.39
C PHE A 520 16.04 9.70 50.34
N LEU A 521 17.22 10.34 50.42
CA LEU A 521 18.52 9.68 50.36
C LEU A 521 18.76 8.66 51.49
N TYR A 522 18.09 8.81 52.64
CA TYR A 522 18.17 7.87 53.77
C TYR A 522 17.04 6.82 53.77
N LEU A 523 16.10 6.90 52.82
CA LEU A 523 14.91 6.02 52.73
C LEU A 523 14.97 5.03 51.56
N ASP A 524 15.97 5.10 50.68
CA ASP A 524 16.10 4.22 49.51
C ASP A 524 17.52 3.64 49.43
N ASP A 525 17.61 2.41 48.93
CA ASP A 525 18.86 1.68 48.72
C ASP A 525 19.20 1.52 47.22
N HIS A 526 18.39 2.10 46.33
CA HIS A 526 18.58 1.98 44.89
C HIS A 526 19.62 2.99 44.38
N VAL A 527 20.72 2.46 43.82
CA VAL A 527 21.90 3.25 43.42
C VAL A 527 21.55 4.39 42.46
N GLU A 528 20.77 4.13 41.41
CA GLU A 528 20.46 5.19 40.42
C GLU A 528 19.61 6.32 41.02
N SER A 529 18.78 6.00 41.99
CA SER A 529 17.89 6.96 42.63
C SER A 529 18.64 7.81 43.66
N LEU A 530 19.55 7.18 44.43
CA LEU A 530 20.50 7.89 45.28
C LEU A 530 21.44 8.79 44.45
N TRP A 531 21.93 8.29 43.31
CA TRP A 531 22.75 9.06 42.39
C TRP A 531 22.03 10.29 41.86
N ALA A 532 20.76 10.15 41.44
CA ALA A 532 19.93 11.26 40.97
C ALA A 532 19.65 12.29 42.07
N GLY A 533 19.42 11.86 43.31
CA GLY A 533 19.23 12.77 44.45
C GLY A 533 20.49 13.57 44.79
N LEU A 534 21.65 12.92 44.82
CA LEU A 534 22.93 13.61 44.99
C LEU A 534 23.22 14.57 43.82
N ASP A 535 22.83 14.21 42.60
CA ASP A 535 22.94 15.07 41.41
C ASP A 535 22.10 16.34 41.51
N TYR A 536 20.88 16.20 42.03
CA TYR A 536 19.97 17.31 42.24
C TYR A 536 20.48 18.30 43.31
N LEU A 537 20.94 17.80 44.47
CA LEU A 537 21.41 18.65 45.57
C LEU A 537 22.62 19.50 45.16
N GLU A 538 23.48 18.94 44.33
CA GLU A 538 24.69 19.59 43.87
C GLU A 538 24.44 20.64 42.77
N ARG A 539 23.45 20.43 41.88
CA ARG A 539 23.09 21.39 40.83
C ARG A 539 22.37 22.64 41.35
N ASN A 540 21.64 22.52 42.46
CA ASN A 540 20.82 23.60 43.02
C ASN A 540 21.52 24.35 44.16
N ASP A 541 22.86 24.28 44.23
CA ASP A 541 23.77 25.01 45.14
C ASP A 541 23.32 25.08 46.62
N THR A 542 22.58 24.05 47.05
CA THR A 542 22.01 23.89 48.41
C THR A 542 22.68 22.73 49.16
N ALA A 543 23.59 22.01 48.51
CA ALA A 543 24.29 20.87 49.08
C ALA A 543 25.03 21.21 50.38
N GLU A 544 25.71 22.37 50.45
CA GLU A 544 26.41 22.79 51.68
C GLU A 544 25.47 23.23 52.81
N ALA A 545 24.22 23.59 52.49
CA ALA A 545 23.25 24.07 53.50
C ALA A 545 22.49 22.94 54.22
N HIS A 546 22.39 21.75 53.63
CA HIS A 546 21.54 20.67 54.17
C HIS A 546 22.21 19.30 54.34
N LEU A 547 23.37 19.04 53.70
CA LEU A 547 24.10 17.79 53.88
C LEU A 547 25.60 18.00 53.64
N SER A 548 26.38 18.10 54.71
CA SER A 548 27.81 18.36 54.56
C SER A 548 28.51 17.16 53.88
N ARG A 549 29.49 17.44 53.02
CA ARG A 549 30.29 16.39 52.36
C ARG A 549 30.97 15.44 53.37
N LYS A 550 31.26 15.94 54.58
CA LYS A 550 31.79 15.15 55.69
C LYS A 550 30.76 14.18 56.29
N GLU A 551 29.51 14.61 56.47
CA GLU A 551 28.42 13.73 56.92
C GLU A 551 28.13 12.60 55.91
N LEU A 552 28.28 12.87 54.60
CA LEU A 552 28.19 11.82 53.58
C LEU A 552 29.35 10.80 53.65
N LEU A 553 30.56 11.25 53.95
CA LEU A 553 31.75 10.40 54.14
C LEU A 553 31.60 9.46 55.36
N GLU A 554 31.00 9.97 56.43
CA GLU A 554 30.84 9.26 57.71
C GLU A 554 29.45 8.61 57.88
N SER A 555 28.59 8.66 56.85
CA SER A 555 27.20 8.20 56.92
C SER A 555 27.10 6.71 57.32
N PRO A 556 26.27 6.35 58.32
CA PRO A 556 26.04 4.95 58.70
C PRO A 556 25.37 4.14 57.58
N HIS A 557 24.70 4.81 56.63
CA HIS A 557 24.03 4.18 55.50
C HIS A 557 25.04 3.78 54.40
N ALA A 558 25.45 2.51 54.39
CA ALA A 558 26.55 2.02 53.56
C ALA A 558 26.35 2.21 52.04
N VAL A 559 25.14 2.04 51.51
CA VAL A 559 24.85 2.22 50.06
C VAL A 559 24.91 3.69 49.65
N LEU A 560 24.31 4.60 50.42
CA LEU A 560 24.42 6.05 50.23
C LEU A 560 25.88 6.49 50.27
N ARG A 561 26.65 6.02 51.26
CA ARG A 561 28.09 6.29 51.36
C ARG A 561 28.82 5.80 50.10
N GLY A 562 28.62 4.55 49.70
CA GLY A 562 29.22 3.98 48.49
C GLY A 562 28.87 4.77 47.22
N THR A 563 27.61 5.20 47.09
CA THR A 563 27.12 6.00 45.95
C THR A 563 27.73 7.40 45.94
N ALA A 564 27.81 8.07 47.09
CA ALA A 564 28.46 9.36 47.24
C ALA A 564 29.96 9.27 46.88
N MET A 565 30.65 8.22 47.35
CA MET A 565 32.07 8.03 47.03
C MET A 565 32.30 7.75 45.55
N ALA A 566 31.52 6.86 44.95
CA ALA A 566 31.56 6.57 43.51
C ALA A 566 31.37 7.85 42.68
N ARG A 567 30.43 8.71 43.09
CA ARG A 567 30.15 9.99 42.44
C ARG A 567 31.31 10.98 42.55
N LEU A 568 31.92 11.11 43.72
CA LEU A 568 33.12 11.95 43.92
C LEU A 568 34.29 11.47 43.04
N VAL A 569 34.50 10.17 42.97
CA VAL A 569 35.51 9.55 42.11
C VAL A 569 35.22 9.82 40.63
N ALA A 570 33.96 9.74 40.20
CA ALA A 570 33.55 10.00 38.82
C ALA A 570 33.75 11.46 38.38
N LYS A 571 33.61 12.43 39.29
CA LYS A 571 33.83 13.85 39.01
C LYS A 571 35.30 14.26 38.97
N GLY A 572 36.18 13.53 39.64
CA GLY A 572 37.62 13.77 39.62
C GLY A 572 38.09 15.00 40.41
N ASP A 573 37.34 15.46 41.43
CA ASP A 573 37.71 16.58 42.29
C ASP A 573 39.03 16.30 43.04
N PRO A 574 40.14 17.01 42.73
CA PRO A 574 41.47 16.67 43.22
C PRO A 574 41.62 16.76 44.74
N ALA A 575 40.78 17.53 45.45
CA ALA A 575 40.90 17.71 46.91
C ALA A 575 40.54 16.44 47.71
N TYR A 576 39.65 15.59 47.19
CA TYR A 576 39.10 14.44 47.91
C TYR A 576 39.13 13.12 47.12
N ARG A 577 39.66 13.15 45.89
CA ARG A 577 39.70 11.98 44.98
C ARG A 577 40.34 10.75 45.62
N GLU A 578 41.45 10.92 46.33
CA GLU A 578 42.19 9.79 46.92
C GLU A 578 41.41 9.13 48.07
N GLN A 579 40.88 9.92 49.01
CA GLN A 579 40.10 9.40 50.14
C GLN A 579 38.78 8.76 49.68
N ALA A 580 38.08 9.39 48.73
CA ALA A 580 36.86 8.83 48.14
C ALA A 580 37.14 7.54 47.37
N TYR A 581 38.25 7.49 46.62
CA TYR A 581 38.67 6.30 45.89
C TYR A 581 39.03 5.13 46.83
N GLN A 582 39.78 5.38 47.90
CA GLN A 582 40.12 4.36 48.90
C GLN A 582 38.85 3.79 49.57
N THR A 583 37.92 4.67 49.96
CA THR A 583 36.66 4.28 50.60
C THR A 583 35.75 3.49 49.65
N PHE A 584 35.63 3.94 48.40
CA PHE A 584 34.88 3.23 47.37
C PHE A 584 35.51 1.86 47.03
N THR A 585 36.83 1.79 46.94
CA THR A 585 37.55 0.54 46.68
C THR A 585 37.35 -0.45 47.83
N ALA A 586 37.39 0.01 49.08
CA ALA A 586 37.07 -0.83 50.24
C ALA A 586 35.63 -1.35 50.22
N PHE A 587 34.67 -0.53 49.77
CA PHE A 587 33.27 -0.95 49.58
C PHE A 587 33.15 -2.05 48.51
N VAL A 588 33.82 -1.88 47.36
CA VAL A 588 33.82 -2.88 46.28
C VAL A 588 34.51 -4.18 46.71
N GLU A 589 35.66 -4.11 47.38
CA GLU A 589 36.38 -5.30 47.85
C GLU A 589 35.64 -6.07 48.95
N ALA A 590 34.91 -5.37 49.83
CA ALA A 590 34.01 -6.01 50.78
C ALA A 590 32.87 -6.78 50.08
N ALA A 591 32.32 -6.20 49.01
CA ALA A 591 31.27 -6.80 48.18
C ALA A 591 31.76 -7.92 47.25
N ARG A 592 33.04 -7.91 46.87
CA ARG A 592 33.68 -8.90 45.99
C ARG A 592 33.68 -10.31 46.58
N ARG A 593 33.71 -10.43 47.92
CA ARG A 593 33.65 -11.72 48.64
C ARG A 593 32.33 -12.45 48.31
N ARG A 594 32.36 -13.80 48.25
CA ARG A 594 31.22 -14.64 47.82
C ARG A 594 29.90 -14.38 48.56
N ASN A 595 29.96 -13.95 49.83
CA ASN A 595 28.82 -13.52 50.65
C ASN A 595 29.02 -12.09 51.21
N GLY A 596 29.71 -11.22 50.48
CA GLY A 596 29.90 -9.83 50.86
C GLY A 596 28.56 -9.09 50.97
N PRO A 597 28.43 -8.06 51.83
CA PRO A 597 27.26 -7.20 51.82
C PRO A 597 27.24 -6.33 50.56
N TYR A 598 26.06 -5.86 50.14
CA TYR A 598 25.87 -4.87 49.06
C TYR A 598 26.47 -5.23 47.68
N ARG A 599 26.56 -6.52 47.34
CA ARG A 599 27.17 -7.00 46.07
C ARG A 599 26.48 -6.46 44.83
N LEU A 600 25.15 -6.39 44.86
CA LEU A 600 24.35 -5.83 43.77
C LEU A 600 24.70 -4.36 43.56
N GLN A 601 24.69 -3.57 44.63
CA GLN A 601 24.99 -2.15 44.60
C GLN A 601 26.43 -1.88 44.17
N ALA A 602 27.40 -2.70 44.61
CA ALA A 602 28.78 -2.60 44.14
C ALA A 602 28.90 -2.86 42.63
N ALA A 603 28.20 -3.88 42.10
CA ALA A 603 28.17 -4.15 40.68
C ALA A 603 27.53 -3.00 39.88
N GLU A 604 26.46 -2.37 40.38
CA GLU A 604 25.81 -1.20 39.77
C GLU A 604 26.73 0.03 39.77
N LEU A 605 27.40 0.31 40.89
CA LEU A 605 28.26 1.48 41.06
C LEU A 605 29.50 1.45 40.17
N LEU A 606 30.09 0.27 39.93
CA LEU A 606 31.25 0.12 39.04
C LEU A 606 30.96 0.64 37.61
N GLY A 607 29.70 0.58 37.15
CA GLY A 607 29.28 1.12 35.86
C GLY A 607 29.20 2.65 35.80
N LEU A 608 29.29 3.34 36.93
CA LEU A 608 29.17 4.80 37.05
C LEU A 608 30.52 5.49 37.31
N VAL A 609 31.58 4.71 37.48
CA VAL A 609 32.92 5.15 37.84
C VAL A 609 33.87 4.96 36.64
N PRO A 610 34.95 5.77 36.50
CA PRO A 610 35.87 5.66 35.37
C PRO A 610 36.44 4.26 35.17
N ALA A 611 36.59 3.86 33.90
CA ALA A 611 36.92 2.50 33.48
C ALA A 611 38.41 2.12 33.70
N ASP A 612 39.27 3.12 33.88
CA ASP A 612 40.72 3.01 34.09
C ASP A 612 41.11 2.64 35.53
N LEU A 613 40.15 2.66 36.47
CA LEU A 613 40.44 2.40 37.87
C LEU A 613 40.68 0.89 38.15
N PRO A 614 41.67 0.54 39.00
CA PRO A 614 41.97 -0.83 39.40
C PRO A 614 40.78 -1.64 39.93
N CYS A 615 39.86 -1.01 40.67
CA CYS A 615 38.67 -1.65 41.24
C CYS A 615 37.71 -2.20 40.17
N GLN A 616 37.82 -1.76 38.92
CA GLN A 616 37.02 -2.26 37.79
C GLN A 616 37.30 -3.73 37.46
N SER A 617 38.43 -4.30 37.91
CA SER A 617 38.70 -5.73 37.80
C SER A 617 37.64 -6.61 38.50
N ALA A 618 36.97 -6.08 39.52
CA ALA A 618 35.88 -6.78 40.23
C ALA A 618 34.65 -7.06 39.34
N LEU A 619 34.45 -6.32 38.24
CA LEU A 619 33.37 -6.59 37.29
C LEU A 619 33.45 -7.99 36.67
N GLY A 620 34.65 -8.50 36.41
CA GLY A 620 34.84 -9.86 35.88
C GLY A 620 34.33 -10.95 36.83
N ASP A 621 34.54 -10.74 38.14
CA ASP A 621 34.06 -11.66 39.18
C ASP A 621 32.53 -11.58 39.32
N PHE A 622 31.94 -10.38 39.26
CA PHE A 622 30.48 -10.22 39.31
C PHE A 622 29.77 -10.76 38.05
N LEU A 623 30.41 -10.69 36.88
CA LEU A 623 29.91 -11.35 35.65
C LEU A 623 29.92 -12.88 35.75
N SER A 624 30.74 -13.43 36.66
CA SER A 624 30.87 -14.86 36.94
C SER A 624 30.03 -15.34 38.12
N ASP A 625 29.22 -14.45 38.73
CA ASP A 625 28.47 -14.75 39.95
C ASP A 625 27.33 -15.77 39.74
N SER A 626 26.92 -16.42 40.83
CA SER A 626 25.78 -17.34 40.87
C SER A 626 24.41 -16.64 40.88
N SER A 627 24.33 -15.40 41.36
CA SER A 627 23.07 -14.65 41.46
C SER A 627 22.75 -13.94 40.14
N PRO A 628 21.58 -14.19 39.52
CA PRO A 628 21.21 -13.58 38.25
C PRO A 628 21.04 -12.06 38.34
N GLU A 629 20.68 -11.52 39.51
CA GLU A 629 20.51 -10.08 39.72
C GLU A 629 21.88 -9.35 39.72
N ILE A 630 22.88 -9.95 40.35
CA ILE A 630 24.26 -9.42 40.37
C ILE A 630 24.86 -9.49 38.97
N VAL A 631 24.70 -10.63 38.27
CA VAL A 631 25.18 -10.77 36.90
C VAL A 631 24.50 -9.75 35.98
N ARG A 632 23.19 -9.51 36.14
CA ARG A 632 22.48 -8.46 35.39
C ARG A 632 23.10 -7.08 35.62
N ALA A 633 23.31 -6.68 36.88
CA ALA A 633 23.94 -5.41 37.20
C ALA A 633 25.36 -5.31 36.62
N ALA A 634 26.15 -6.37 36.75
CA ALA A 634 27.50 -6.45 36.20
C ALA A 634 27.52 -6.34 34.66
N VAL A 635 26.56 -6.96 33.97
CA VAL A 635 26.40 -6.86 32.50
C VAL A 635 26.11 -5.41 32.09
N ILE A 636 25.17 -4.74 32.77
CA ILE A 636 24.83 -3.35 32.50
C ILE A 636 26.05 -2.45 32.74
N SER A 637 26.75 -2.65 33.86
CA SER A 637 27.95 -1.89 34.21
C SER A 637 29.11 -2.13 33.24
N ALA A 638 29.32 -3.37 32.78
CA ALA A 638 30.32 -3.69 31.75
C ALA A 638 30.02 -2.97 30.42
N GLY A 639 28.74 -2.83 30.07
CA GLY A 639 28.32 -2.02 28.92
C GLY A 639 28.62 -0.53 29.07
N ARG A 640 28.45 0.02 30.27
CA ARG A 640 28.75 1.44 30.58
C ARG A 640 30.26 1.73 30.55
N THR A 641 31.08 0.83 31.08
CA THR A 641 32.54 1.00 31.12
C THR A 641 33.23 0.75 29.79
N ARG A 642 32.59 0.02 28.87
CA ARG A 642 33.08 -0.27 27.51
C ARG A 642 34.49 -0.88 27.47
N ARG A 643 34.87 -1.64 28.49
CA ARG A 643 36.18 -2.30 28.51
C ARG A 643 36.19 -3.54 27.62
N LEU A 644 37.08 -3.56 26.63
CA LEU A 644 37.15 -4.62 25.62
C LEU A 644 37.51 -6.00 26.20
N ASP A 645 38.19 -6.05 27.34
CA ASP A 645 38.57 -7.30 28.01
C ASP A 645 37.37 -8.07 28.60
N LEU A 646 36.24 -7.39 28.83
CA LEU A 646 35.00 -8.01 29.34
C LEU A 646 34.13 -8.63 28.25
N VAL A 647 34.42 -8.35 26.97
CA VAL A 647 33.59 -8.80 25.83
C VAL A 647 33.45 -10.32 25.75
N PRO A 648 34.52 -11.14 25.90
CA PRO A 648 34.38 -12.60 25.86
C PRO A 648 33.40 -13.13 26.91
N LEU A 649 33.44 -12.57 28.13
CA LEU A 649 32.50 -12.92 29.21
C LEU A 649 31.06 -12.50 28.88
N LEU A 650 30.87 -11.32 28.28
CA LEU A 650 29.54 -10.88 27.81
C LEU A 650 28.99 -11.78 26.70
N ILE A 651 29.83 -12.24 25.76
CA ILE A 651 29.44 -13.18 24.70
C ILE A 651 29.02 -14.52 25.30
N GLU A 652 29.76 -15.04 26.28
CA GLU A 652 29.39 -16.28 26.98
C GLU A 652 28.00 -16.17 27.62
N ARG A 653 27.71 -15.02 28.25
CA ARG A 653 26.41 -14.73 28.88
C ARG A 653 25.27 -14.51 27.89
N ALA A 654 25.54 -14.28 26.61
CA ALA A 654 24.49 -14.17 25.59
C ALA A 654 23.70 -15.48 25.40
N GLY A 655 24.21 -16.62 25.90
CA GLY A 655 23.50 -17.90 25.94
C GLY A 655 22.41 -18.01 27.01
N ASP A 656 22.44 -17.17 28.04
CA ASP A 656 21.45 -17.17 29.12
C ASP A 656 20.12 -16.59 28.64
N ARG A 657 19.02 -17.30 28.90
CA ARG A 657 17.68 -16.86 28.51
C ARG A 657 17.18 -15.66 29.31
N ARG A 658 17.65 -15.48 30.55
CA ARG A 658 17.18 -14.44 31.47
C ARG A 658 17.83 -13.07 31.24
N LEU A 659 19.01 -13.04 30.60
CA LEU A 659 19.86 -11.86 30.45
C LEU A 659 19.97 -11.37 28.99
N LYS A 660 19.13 -11.88 28.08
CA LYS A 660 19.27 -11.63 26.64
C LYS A 660 19.17 -10.16 26.25
N THR A 661 18.36 -9.40 26.95
CA THR A 661 18.08 -7.99 26.65
C THR A 661 19.26 -7.14 27.09
N GLU A 662 19.72 -7.37 28.31
CA GLU A 662 20.77 -6.66 29.01
C GLU A 662 22.13 -6.94 28.37
N VAL A 663 22.45 -8.21 28.05
CA VAL A 663 23.69 -8.56 27.34
C VAL A 663 23.73 -7.92 25.96
N ARG A 664 22.59 -7.87 25.25
CA ARG A 664 22.51 -7.21 23.94
C ARG A 664 22.77 -5.72 24.05
N GLU A 665 22.16 -5.05 25.04
CA GLU A 665 22.34 -3.61 25.26
C GLU A 665 23.75 -3.28 25.72
N ALA A 666 24.33 -4.11 26.59
CA ALA A 666 25.71 -3.98 27.03
C ALA A 666 26.70 -4.12 25.85
N LEU A 667 26.55 -5.16 25.02
CA LEU A 667 27.39 -5.34 23.82
C LEU A 667 27.16 -4.22 22.79
N ALA A 668 25.94 -3.70 22.66
CA ALA A 668 25.64 -2.59 21.77
C ALA A 668 26.29 -1.27 22.22
N ALA A 669 26.46 -1.08 23.54
CA ALA A 669 27.07 0.13 24.10
C ALA A 669 28.53 0.34 23.64
N PHE A 670 29.23 -0.70 23.20
CA PHE A 670 30.58 -0.62 22.61
C PHE A 670 30.59 -0.01 21.19
N GLY A 671 29.44 0.17 20.54
CA GLY A 671 29.35 0.75 19.20
C GLY A 671 29.94 -0.13 18.10
N GLU A 672 30.46 0.48 17.04
CA GLU A 672 30.92 -0.25 15.85
C GLU A 672 32.22 -1.05 16.05
N GLU A 673 33.03 -0.69 17.05
CA GLU A 673 34.34 -1.31 17.31
C GLU A 673 34.24 -2.80 17.63
N ILE A 674 33.11 -3.23 18.21
CA ILE A 674 32.91 -4.62 18.63
C ILE A 674 32.36 -5.53 17.52
N LEU A 675 31.85 -4.96 16.44
CA LEU A 675 31.17 -5.72 15.38
C LEU A 675 32.05 -6.83 14.77
N PRO A 676 33.36 -6.65 14.51
CA PRO A 676 34.22 -7.72 14.00
C PRO A 676 34.38 -8.89 14.99
N VAL A 677 34.47 -8.60 16.29
CA VAL A 677 34.60 -9.65 17.34
C VAL A 677 33.32 -10.47 17.43
N ILE A 678 32.17 -9.80 17.38
CA ILE A 678 30.87 -10.48 17.39
C ILE A 678 30.68 -11.30 16.10
N HIS A 679 31.10 -10.76 14.95
CA HIS A 679 31.07 -11.48 13.67
C HIS A 679 31.87 -12.79 13.76
N GLN A 680 33.12 -12.72 14.25
CA GLN A 680 33.96 -13.89 14.44
C GLN A 680 33.34 -14.91 15.41
N ALA A 681 32.70 -14.46 16.49
CA ALA A 681 31.99 -15.34 17.43
C ALA A 681 30.74 -16.01 16.81
N ILE A 682 30.11 -15.39 15.81
CA ILE A 682 29.02 -16.01 15.03
C ILE A 682 29.59 -17.03 14.03
N GLU A 683 30.78 -16.83 13.48
CA GLU A 683 31.40 -17.76 12.52
C GLU A 683 32.05 -18.98 13.20
N ASP A 684 32.54 -18.83 14.43
CA ASP A 684 33.20 -19.92 15.15
C ASP A 684 32.22 -21.04 15.51
N ALA A 685 32.41 -22.20 14.88
CA ALA A 685 31.63 -23.41 15.11
C ALA A 685 31.79 -23.99 16.54
N ARG A 686 32.86 -23.61 17.26
CA ARG A 686 33.09 -24.02 18.67
C ARG A 686 32.16 -23.29 19.63
N VAL A 687 31.66 -22.12 19.24
CA VAL A 687 30.70 -21.35 20.05
C VAL A 687 29.32 -22.04 19.96
N PRO A 688 28.69 -22.38 21.10
CA PRO A 688 27.38 -23.03 21.10
C PRO A 688 26.32 -22.25 20.29
N LEU A 689 25.51 -22.96 19.49
CA LEU A 689 24.44 -22.37 18.66
C LEU A 689 23.47 -21.48 19.47
N LYS A 690 23.24 -21.81 20.75
CA LYS A 690 22.41 -21.02 21.68
C LYS A 690 22.93 -19.59 21.89
N ILE A 691 24.24 -19.38 21.79
CA ILE A 691 24.92 -18.08 21.88
C ILE A 691 24.87 -17.41 20.51
N ARG A 692 25.38 -18.10 19.47
CA ARG A 692 25.44 -17.59 18.08
C ARG A 692 24.11 -17.03 17.59
N ARG A 693 22.98 -17.68 17.89
CA ARG A 693 21.64 -17.21 17.50
C ARG A 693 21.18 -15.89 18.16
N ASN A 694 21.77 -15.49 19.27
CA ASN A 694 21.38 -14.28 20.00
C ASN A 694 22.21 -13.05 19.57
N LEU A 695 23.43 -13.27 19.07
CA LEU A 695 24.37 -12.22 18.65
C LEU A 695 23.91 -11.34 17.47
N PRO A 696 23.18 -11.84 16.43
CA PRO A 696 22.66 -10.99 15.35
C PRO A 696 21.83 -9.78 15.82
N ARG A 697 21.19 -9.87 17.00
CA ARG A 697 20.41 -8.77 17.56
C ARG A 697 21.26 -7.61 18.06
N VAL A 698 22.56 -7.81 18.31
CA VAL A 698 23.49 -6.75 18.69
C VAL A 698 23.77 -5.84 17.50
N PHE A 699 24.01 -6.41 16.32
CA PHE A 699 24.09 -5.66 15.05
C PHE A 699 22.85 -4.80 14.81
N ALA A 700 21.65 -5.32 15.11
CA ALA A 700 20.41 -4.55 15.00
C ALA A 700 20.22 -3.43 16.04
N ALA A 701 20.94 -3.50 17.16
CA ALA A 701 20.95 -2.44 18.17
C ALA A 701 21.89 -1.30 17.77
N ASN A 702 23.07 -1.62 17.23
CA ASN A 702 24.02 -0.63 16.71
C ASN A 702 23.54 0.03 15.42
N GLY A 703 22.93 -0.76 14.52
CA GLY A 703 22.51 -0.27 13.21
C GLY A 703 23.69 0.03 12.29
N GLY A 704 23.46 0.86 11.27
CA GLY A 704 24.46 1.29 10.31
C GLY A 704 24.70 0.30 9.16
N GLN A 705 25.39 0.80 8.12
CA GLN A 705 25.71 0.01 6.92
C GLN A 705 26.63 -1.16 7.25
N ARG A 706 27.64 -0.95 8.10
CA ARG A 706 28.61 -1.99 8.48
C ARG A 706 27.96 -3.18 9.17
N SER A 707 26.98 -2.94 10.05
CA SER A 707 26.20 -4.00 10.68
C SER A 707 25.35 -4.78 9.67
N ALA A 708 24.79 -4.08 8.69
CA ALA A 708 24.02 -4.71 7.64
C ALA A 708 24.90 -5.60 6.75
N ASP A 709 26.09 -5.14 6.36
CA ASP A 709 27.00 -5.87 5.48
C ASP A 709 27.46 -7.21 6.10
N PHE A 710 27.81 -7.22 7.39
CA PHE A 710 28.13 -8.46 8.13
C PHE A 710 26.94 -9.43 8.18
N LEU A 711 25.73 -8.92 8.46
CA LEU A 711 24.55 -9.78 8.53
C LEU A 711 24.14 -10.34 7.15
N VAL A 712 24.37 -9.62 6.06
CA VAL A 712 24.11 -10.12 4.70
C VAL A 712 25.05 -11.28 4.35
N GLN A 713 26.31 -11.26 4.80
CA GLN A 713 27.24 -12.39 4.61
C GLN A 713 26.69 -13.68 5.27
N HIS A 714 26.07 -13.57 6.45
CA HIS A 714 25.43 -14.72 7.10
C HIS A 714 24.16 -15.22 6.39
N LEU A 715 23.48 -14.39 5.59
CA LEU A 715 22.33 -14.84 4.80
C LEU A 715 22.73 -15.78 3.66
N GLU A 716 23.98 -15.70 3.20
CA GLU A 716 24.52 -16.50 2.10
C GLU A 716 25.04 -17.87 2.59
N GLN A 717 25.13 -18.08 3.89
CA GLN A 717 25.59 -19.31 4.52
C GLN A 717 24.47 -20.37 4.63
N PRO A 718 24.80 -21.67 4.67
CA PRO A 718 23.81 -22.75 4.67
C PRO A 718 23.01 -22.91 5.97
N ASP A 719 23.43 -22.32 7.09
CA ASP A 719 22.72 -22.41 8.37
C ASP A 719 21.42 -21.59 8.35
N LEU A 720 20.31 -22.28 8.11
CA LEU A 720 18.96 -21.70 8.05
C LEU A 720 18.53 -21.00 9.35
N THR A 721 19.01 -21.47 10.51
CA THR A 721 18.62 -20.91 11.81
C THR A 721 19.30 -19.57 12.02
N LEU A 722 20.61 -19.50 11.74
CA LEU A 722 21.38 -18.27 11.84
C LEU A 722 20.97 -17.26 10.76
N ALA A 723 20.76 -17.71 9.52
CA ALA A 723 20.27 -16.87 8.43
C ALA A 723 18.92 -16.23 8.78
N TYR A 724 18.00 -16.96 9.40
CA TYR A 724 16.73 -16.38 9.84
C TYR A 724 16.90 -15.32 10.93
N GLN A 725 17.80 -15.52 11.90
CA GLN A 725 18.07 -14.49 12.92
C GLN A 725 18.77 -13.27 12.33
N ALA A 726 19.70 -13.47 11.40
CA ALA A 726 20.34 -12.39 10.65
C ALA A 726 19.31 -11.59 9.85
N LEU A 727 18.38 -12.24 9.16
CA LEU A 727 17.30 -11.58 8.42
C LEU A 727 16.40 -10.74 9.35
N ARG A 728 16.03 -11.28 10.52
CA ARG A 728 15.24 -10.52 11.50
C ARG A 728 15.98 -9.29 12.02
N ALA A 729 17.30 -9.40 12.21
CA ALA A 729 18.14 -8.28 12.59
C ALA A 729 18.19 -7.23 11.46
N LEU A 730 18.41 -7.66 10.22
CA LEU A 730 18.40 -6.78 9.04
C LEU A 730 17.07 -6.06 8.84
N SER A 731 15.93 -6.76 8.97
CA SER A 731 14.61 -6.14 8.87
C SER A 731 14.43 -5.05 9.94
N ARG A 732 14.99 -5.23 11.14
CA ARG A 732 14.93 -4.21 12.20
C ARG A 732 15.83 -3.01 11.91
N ILE A 733 17.04 -3.24 11.38
CA ILE A 733 17.93 -2.16 10.94
C ILE A 733 17.22 -1.34 9.88
N ARG A 734 16.69 -1.98 8.83
CA ARG A 734 15.97 -1.31 7.73
C ARG A 734 14.73 -0.54 8.19
N LEU A 735 14.01 -1.03 9.21
CA LEU A 735 12.85 -0.33 9.78
C LEU A 735 13.25 0.90 10.62
N LYS A 736 14.38 0.85 11.32
CA LYS A 736 14.88 1.98 12.13
C LYS A 736 15.64 3.02 11.32
N GLN A 737 16.35 2.58 10.29
CA GLN A 737 17.28 3.36 9.47
C GLN A 737 17.02 3.07 7.97
N PRO A 738 16.02 3.72 7.36
CA PRO A 738 15.66 3.53 5.94
C PRO A 738 16.78 3.89 4.96
N GLU A 739 17.79 4.64 5.39
CA GLU A 739 18.97 5.04 4.62
C GLU A 739 19.97 3.90 4.37
N VAL A 740 19.95 2.84 5.17
CA VAL A 740 20.85 1.68 5.01
C VAL A 740 20.56 0.98 3.69
N ARG A 741 21.59 0.81 2.86
CA ARG A 741 21.46 0.30 1.49
C ARG A 741 21.70 -1.20 1.45
N PHE A 742 20.88 -1.88 0.65
CA PHE A 742 20.99 -3.31 0.38
C PHE A 742 21.21 -3.51 -1.12
N ASP A 743 22.24 -4.27 -1.49
CA ASP A 743 22.52 -4.57 -2.89
C ASP A 743 21.45 -5.51 -3.46
N PRO A 744 20.65 -5.07 -4.46
CA PRO A 744 19.66 -5.92 -5.10
C PRO A 744 20.27 -7.19 -5.72
N ASN A 745 21.53 -7.15 -6.15
CA ASN A 745 22.19 -8.30 -6.80
C ASN A 745 22.48 -9.44 -5.82
N ARG A 746 22.62 -9.14 -4.52
CA ARG A 746 22.82 -10.15 -3.46
C ARG A 746 21.49 -10.65 -2.89
N ILE A 747 20.53 -9.75 -2.67
CA ILE A 747 19.25 -10.09 -2.02
C ILE A 747 18.26 -10.74 -2.99
N THR A 748 18.20 -10.31 -4.25
CA THR A 748 17.24 -10.85 -5.22
C THR A 748 17.42 -12.36 -5.44
N PRO A 749 18.64 -12.91 -5.61
CA PRO A 749 18.84 -14.36 -5.69
C PRO A 749 18.32 -15.12 -4.46
N LEU A 750 18.47 -14.55 -3.26
CA LEU A 750 17.93 -15.14 -2.03
C LEU A 750 16.39 -15.18 -2.05
N ILE A 751 15.74 -14.10 -2.49
CA ILE A 751 14.27 -14.05 -2.66
C ILE A 751 13.82 -15.15 -3.64
N LEU A 752 14.49 -15.26 -4.79
CA LEU A 752 14.14 -16.25 -5.82
C LEU A 752 14.38 -17.68 -5.32
N SER A 753 15.45 -17.93 -4.57
CA SER A 753 15.72 -19.22 -3.93
C SER A 753 14.61 -19.61 -2.95
N GLN A 754 14.18 -18.68 -2.09
CA GLN A 754 13.08 -18.92 -1.15
C GLN A 754 11.73 -19.15 -1.87
N LEU A 755 11.46 -18.42 -2.95
CA LEU A 755 10.28 -18.63 -3.79
C LEU A 755 10.29 -20.02 -4.43
N ARG A 756 11.42 -20.48 -5.01
CA ARG A 756 11.53 -21.85 -5.54
C ARG A 756 11.26 -22.89 -4.46
N GLY A 757 11.82 -22.69 -3.26
CA GLY A 757 11.55 -23.55 -2.09
C GLY A 757 10.07 -23.58 -1.71
N TYR A 758 9.38 -22.43 -1.79
CA TYR A 758 7.94 -22.35 -1.57
C TYR A 758 7.16 -23.16 -2.62
N TYR A 759 7.48 -22.99 -3.91
CA TYR A 759 6.82 -23.75 -5.00
C TYR A 759 7.03 -25.26 -4.87
N ARG A 760 8.23 -25.70 -4.48
CA ARG A 760 8.53 -27.12 -4.22
C ARG A 760 7.70 -27.68 -3.07
N ARG A 761 7.49 -26.88 -2.01
CA ARG A 761 6.63 -27.28 -0.88
C ARG A 761 5.16 -27.33 -1.28
N LEU A 762 4.71 -26.39 -2.10
CA LEU A 762 3.36 -26.38 -2.64
C LEU A 762 3.13 -27.62 -3.51
N SER A 763 4.07 -28.01 -4.37
CA SER A 763 3.93 -29.20 -5.21
C SER A 763 3.85 -30.49 -4.39
N ILE A 764 4.69 -30.62 -3.35
CA ILE A 764 4.61 -31.72 -2.38
C ILE A 764 3.23 -31.74 -1.70
N LEU A 765 2.76 -30.60 -1.19
CA LEU A 765 1.48 -30.50 -0.48
C LEU A 765 0.27 -30.89 -1.36
N GLN A 766 0.29 -30.58 -2.65
CA GLN A 766 -0.76 -30.99 -3.59
C GLN A 766 -0.83 -32.52 -3.78
N CYS A 767 0.28 -33.23 -3.57
CA CYS A 767 0.33 -34.69 -3.68
C CYS A 767 -0.11 -35.40 -2.40
N VAL A 768 -0.16 -34.69 -1.26
CA VAL A 768 -0.59 -35.28 0.02
C VAL A 768 -2.12 -35.31 0.07
N PRO A 769 -2.76 -36.49 0.25
CA PRO A 769 -4.21 -36.63 0.25
C PRO A 769 -4.93 -35.66 1.20
N GLN A 770 -6.00 -35.01 0.73
CA GLN A 770 -6.77 -34.04 1.54
C GLN A 770 -7.63 -34.72 2.62
N ASN A 771 -8.20 -35.89 2.31
CA ASN A 771 -9.17 -36.61 3.14
C ASN A 771 -8.67 -37.99 3.58
N GLY A 772 -7.36 -38.15 3.82
CA GLY A 772 -6.82 -39.41 4.33
C GLY A 772 -7.37 -39.75 5.73
N PRO A 773 -7.81 -41.00 6.01
CA PRO A 773 -8.28 -41.42 7.34
C PRO A 773 -7.18 -41.45 8.41
N GLN A 774 -5.93 -41.29 7.99
CA GLN A 774 -4.70 -41.53 8.74
C GLN A 774 -4.14 -40.24 9.34
N ALA A 775 -3.76 -40.31 10.63
CA ALA A 775 -3.27 -39.18 11.40
C ALA A 775 -1.96 -38.61 10.82
N GLY A 776 -1.10 -39.46 10.25
CA GLY A 776 0.20 -39.07 9.73
C GLY A 776 0.13 -38.13 8.53
N THR A 777 -0.79 -38.36 7.61
CA THR A 777 -1.06 -37.44 6.50
C THR A 777 -1.53 -36.06 6.98
N ARG A 778 -2.31 -36.01 8.07
CA ARG A 778 -2.79 -34.76 8.65
C ARG A 778 -1.67 -33.95 9.29
N PHE A 779 -0.81 -34.61 10.08
CA PHE A 779 0.38 -33.98 10.68
C PHE A 779 1.34 -33.45 9.61
N LEU A 780 1.59 -34.25 8.56
CA LEU A 780 2.45 -33.83 7.45
C LEU A 780 1.91 -32.60 6.72
N ARG A 781 0.60 -32.56 6.40
CA ARG A 781 -0.02 -31.37 5.77
C ARG A 781 0.11 -30.12 6.64
N ARG A 782 -0.11 -30.26 7.96
CA ARG A 782 0.04 -29.14 8.90
C ARG A 782 1.48 -28.64 8.97
N ALA A 783 2.44 -29.55 9.09
CA ALA A 783 3.87 -29.20 9.10
C ALA A 783 4.31 -28.49 7.81
N LEU A 784 3.84 -28.96 6.65
CA LEU A 784 4.07 -28.31 5.35
C LEU A 784 3.45 -26.91 5.30
N ALA A 785 2.20 -26.74 5.76
CA ALA A 785 1.54 -25.44 5.78
C ALA A 785 2.26 -24.42 6.68
N GLU A 786 2.69 -24.84 7.88
CA GLU A 786 3.46 -23.99 8.81
C GLU A 786 4.82 -23.59 8.21
N GLN A 787 5.52 -24.52 7.54
CA GLN A 787 6.76 -24.23 6.81
C GLN A 787 6.55 -23.27 5.65
N MET A 788 5.47 -23.43 4.88
CA MET A 788 5.12 -22.51 3.79
C MET A 788 4.81 -21.10 4.31
N ALA A 789 4.06 -20.98 5.41
CA ALA A 789 3.79 -19.69 6.05
C ALA A 789 5.10 -19.00 6.51
N ARG A 790 6.02 -19.76 7.13
CA ARG A 790 7.33 -19.25 7.55
C ARG A 790 8.17 -18.80 6.35
N ARG A 791 8.19 -19.57 5.26
CA ARG A 791 8.89 -19.17 4.02
C ARG A 791 8.29 -17.91 3.40
N LEU A 792 6.97 -17.78 3.43
CA LEU A 792 6.30 -16.56 2.95
C LEU A 792 6.74 -15.34 3.77
N GLU A 793 6.76 -15.46 5.10
CA GLU A 793 7.28 -14.40 5.98
C GLU A 793 8.73 -14.02 5.63
N ILE A 794 9.60 -15.01 5.41
CA ILE A 794 11.00 -14.79 5.00
C ILE A 794 11.07 -14.04 3.67
N ILE A 795 10.28 -14.43 2.67
CA ILE A 795 10.21 -13.77 1.37
C ILE A 795 9.84 -12.30 1.53
N PHE A 796 8.79 -11.99 2.30
CA PHE A 796 8.36 -10.61 2.54
C PHE A 796 9.41 -9.80 3.33
N ARG A 797 10.11 -10.41 4.29
CA ARG A 797 11.22 -9.75 5.00
C ARG A 797 12.39 -9.41 4.07
N LEU A 798 12.77 -10.31 3.17
CA LEU A 798 13.81 -10.07 2.17
C LEU A 798 13.41 -8.98 1.19
N ILE A 799 12.16 -8.98 0.72
CA ILE A 799 11.59 -7.90 -0.11
C ILE A 799 11.62 -6.58 0.66
N GLY A 800 11.29 -6.60 1.96
CA GLY A 800 11.36 -5.43 2.84
C GLY A 800 12.75 -4.83 3.01
N LEU A 801 13.83 -5.53 2.63
CA LEU A 801 15.19 -4.96 2.57
C LEU A 801 15.40 -4.09 1.32
N LEU A 802 14.75 -4.42 0.21
CA LEU A 802 14.89 -3.72 -1.08
C LEU A 802 13.87 -2.59 -1.27
N TYR A 803 12.71 -2.71 -0.63
CA TYR A 803 11.59 -1.77 -0.73
C TYR A 803 11.31 -1.14 0.65
N PRO A 804 10.40 -0.15 0.75
CA PRO A 804 10.03 0.42 2.05
C PRO A 804 9.48 -0.66 2.99
N ALA A 805 10.23 -0.98 4.05
CA ALA A 805 9.95 -2.14 4.92
C ALA A 805 8.56 -2.09 5.56
N LYS A 806 8.08 -0.89 5.91
CA LYS A 806 6.75 -0.67 6.48
C LYS A 806 5.64 -1.06 5.49
N ASP A 807 5.70 -0.54 4.27
CA ASP A 807 4.68 -0.84 3.25
C ASP A 807 4.66 -2.33 2.88
N ILE A 808 5.83 -2.98 2.79
CA ILE A 808 5.92 -4.42 2.53
C ILE A 808 5.35 -5.24 3.70
N ASN A 809 5.56 -4.79 4.94
CA ASN A 809 4.98 -5.43 6.11
C ASN A 809 3.44 -5.29 6.14
N ASP A 810 2.92 -4.11 5.79
CA ASP A 810 1.48 -3.88 5.66
C ASP A 810 0.88 -4.73 4.54
N ALA A 811 1.60 -4.87 3.41
CA ALA A 811 1.20 -5.76 2.32
C ALA A 811 1.19 -7.24 2.76
N TYR A 812 2.18 -7.69 3.53
CA TYR A 812 2.19 -9.04 4.11
C TYR A 812 0.97 -9.27 5.00
N HIS A 813 0.65 -8.32 5.89
CA HIS A 813 -0.54 -8.40 6.74
C HIS A 813 -1.85 -8.38 5.93
N GLY A 814 -1.92 -7.58 4.86
CA GLY A 814 -3.07 -7.55 3.97
C GLY A 814 -3.28 -8.87 3.24
N VAL A 815 -2.20 -9.47 2.71
CA VAL A 815 -2.21 -10.76 2.00
C VAL A 815 -2.57 -11.92 2.92
N THR A 816 -2.10 -11.92 4.16
CA THR A 816 -2.40 -12.96 5.16
C THR A 816 -3.72 -12.74 5.89
N SER A 817 -4.38 -11.60 5.69
CA SER A 817 -5.69 -11.33 6.30
C SER A 817 -6.81 -12.14 5.66
N GLY A 818 -7.80 -12.56 6.46
CA GLY A 818 -9.02 -13.18 5.96
C GLY A 818 -9.97 -12.22 5.22
N ARG A 819 -9.65 -10.91 5.16
CA ARG A 819 -10.49 -9.88 4.54
C ARG A 819 -10.13 -9.73 3.06
N ARG A 820 -11.09 -10.04 2.17
CA ARG A 820 -10.89 -9.95 0.70
C ARG A 820 -10.43 -8.57 0.23
N ASP A 821 -10.97 -7.49 0.80
CA ASP A 821 -10.64 -6.11 0.39
C ASP A 821 -9.19 -5.75 0.73
N LEU A 822 -8.73 -6.08 1.94
CA LEU A 822 -7.34 -5.86 2.35
C LEU A 822 -6.37 -6.68 1.50
N ARG A 823 -6.72 -7.94 1.22
CA ARG A 823 -5.91 -8.81 0.36
C ARG A 823 -5.83 -8.25 -1.06
N ALA A 824 -6.93 -7.77 -1.63
CA ALA A 824 -6.94 -7.14 -2.95
C ALA A 824 -6.06 -5.88 -3.01
N ASN A 825 -6.15 -5.01 -2.01
CA ASN A 825 -5.32 -3.79 -1.92
C ASN A 825 -3.83 -4.13 -1.80
N ALA A 826 -3.50 -5.13 -0.99
CA ALA A 826 -2.11 -5.57 -0.82
C ALA A 826 -1.55 -6.18 -2.11
N LEU A 827 -2.32 -7.01 -2.81
CA LEU A 827 -1.93 -7.54 -4.13
C LEU A 827 -1.71 -6.42 -5.16
N GLU A 828 -2.59 -5.43 -5.19
CA GLU A 828 -2.46 -4.28 -6.10
C GLU A 828 -1.20 -3.47 -5.82
N PHE A 829 -0.91 -3.22 -4.53
CA PHE A 829 0.30 -2.56 -4.10
C PHE A 829 1.55 -3.34 -4.54
N LEU A 830 1.58 -4.66 -4.30
CA LEU A 830 2.70 -5.52 -4.67
C LEU A 830 2.91 -5.59 -6.20
N ASP A 831 1.85 -5.61 -6.99
CA ASP A 831 1.94 -5.60 -8.46
C ASP A 831 2.55 -4.29 -8.99
N THR A 832 2.27 -3.19 -8.29
CA THR A 832 2.80 -1.86 -8.65
C THR A 832 4.25 -1.68 -8.22
N VAL A 833 4.63 -2.19 -7.04
CA VAL A 833 5.94 -1.92 -6.43
C VAL A 833 7.01 -2.94 -6.83
N LEU A 834 6.63 -4.21 -7.00
CA LEU A 834 7.61 -5.26 -7.27
C LEU A 834 8.09 -5.23 -8.73
N VAL A 835 9.40 -5.46 -8.91
CA VAL A 835 10.02 -5.55 -10.23
C VAL A 835 10.19 -7.03 -10.63
N ASN A 836 10.28 -7.30 -11.93
CA ASN A 836 10.66 -8.64 -12.42
C ASN A 836 12.12 -8.94 -12.04
N PRO A 837 12.50 -10.19 -11.70
CA PRO A 837 11.69 -11.43 -11.77
C PRO A 837 10.83 -11.72 -10.53
N VAL A 838 11.03 -11.03 -9.40
CA VAL A 838 10.32 -11.30 -8.13
C VAL A 838 8.81 -11.21 -8.29
N ARG A 839 8.32 -10.15 -8.96
CA ARG A 839 6.89 -9.96 -9.24
C ARG A 839 6.26 -11.17 -9.94
N GLN A 840 6.91 -11.68 -10.99
CA GLN A 840 6.41 -12.80 -11.80
C GLN A 840 6.30 -14.10 -11.00
N MET A 841 7.22 -14.33 -10.05
CA MET A 841 7.21 -15.53 -9.24
C MET A 841 6.33 -15.42 -8.00
N LEU A 842 6.19 -14.24 -7.39
CA LEU A 842 5.42 -14.06 -6.16
C LEU A 842 3.92 -13.89 -6.41
N LEU A 843 3.52 -13.05 -7.37
CA LEU A 843 2.09 -12.74 -7.57
C LEU A 843 1.22 -13.99 -7.82
N PRO A 844 1.60 -14.96 -8.68
CA PRO A 844 0.78 -16.15 -8.91
C PRO A 844 0.47 -16.96 -7.65
N VAL A 845 1.36 -16.92 -6.64
CA VAL A 845 1.17 -17.60 -5.35
C VAL A 845 0.16 -16.87 -4.48
N LEU A 846 0.14 -15.54 -4.54
CA LEU A 846 -0.67 -14.70 -3.66
C LEU A 846 -2.09 -14.46 -4.21
N GLU A 847 -2.22 -14.45 -5.52
CA GLU A 847 -3.50 -14.41 -6.22
C GLU A 847 -4.28 -15.70 -5.92
N ASP A 848 -5.59 -15.62 -5.63
CA ASP A 848 -6.50 -16.78 -5.46
C ASP A 848 -6.66 -17.56 -6.79
N ARG A 849 -5.56 -18.02 -7.37
CA ARG A 849 -5.54 -18.93 -8.51
C ARG A 849 -5.81 -20.33 -7.98
N SER A 850 -6.48 -21.14 -8.80
CA SER A 850 -6.61 -22.55 -8.49
C SER A 850 -5.19 -23.17 -8.36
N PRO A 851 -4.97 -24.09 -7.40
CA PRO A 851 -3.65 -24.68 -7.19
C PRO A 851 -3.04 -25.29 -8.46
N GLU A 852 -3.86 -25.79 -9.39
CA GLU A 852 -3.39 -26.35 -10.65
C GLU A 852 -2.68 -25.31 -11.53
N ARG A 853 -3.18 -24.07 -11.60
CA ARG A 853 -2.57 -23.01 -12.42
C ARG A 853 -1.24 -22.53 -11.83
N VAL A 854 -1.12 -22.51 -10.51
CA VAL A 854 0.14 -22.19 -9.83
C VAL A 854 1.18 -23.28 -10.11
N MET A 855 0.75 -24.54 -10.20
CA MET A 855 1.61 -25.67 -10.58
C MET A 855 1.96 -25.68 -12.06
N GLU A 856 1.06 -25.26 -12.95
CA GLU A 856 1.35 -25.10 -14.38
C GLU A 856 2.41 -24.01 -14.61
N PHE A 857 2.33 -22.90 -13.87
CA PHE A 857 3.40 -21.90 -13.84
C PHE A 857 4.71 -22.47 -13.32
N ALA A 858 4.69 -23.19 -12.19
CA ALA A 858 5.89 -23.81 -11.61
C ALA A 858 6.55 -24.81 -12.57
N ARG A 859 5.76 -25.60 -13.31
CA ARG A 859 6.26 -26.59 -14.27
C ARG A 859 6.86 -25.93 -15.51
N SER A 860 6.14 -24.99 -16.12
CA SER A 860 6.53 -24.36 -17.40
C SER A 860 7.67 -23.34 -17.26
N GLN A 861 7.70 -22.58 -16.15
CA GLN A 861 8.65 -21.47 -15.97
C GLN A 861 9.82 -21.82 -15.03
N LEU A 862 9.63 -22.72 -14.08
CA LEU A 862 10.65 -23.07 -13.08
C LEU A 862 11.21 -24.49 -13.22
N GLY A 863 10.65 -25.32 -14.11
CA GLY A 863 11.08 -26.71 -14.29
C GLY A 863 10.82 -27.61 -13.07
N ILE A 864 9.95 -27.18 -12.14
CA ILE A 864 9.65 -27.96 -10.93
C ILE A 864 8.73 -29.11 -11.33
N GLY A 865 9.21 -30.35 -11.12
CA GLY A 865 8.51 -31.57 -11.48
C GLY A 865 7.22 -31.79 -10.68
N VAL A 866 6.27 -32.49 -11.30
CA VAL A 866 5.09 -33.03 -10.59
C VAL A 866 5.56 -34.27 -9.83
N TYR A 867 5.51 -34.20 -8.51
CA TYR A 867 5.85 -35.34 -7.66
C TYR A 867 4.70 -36.35 -7.65
N SER A 868 5.02 -37.63 -7.59
CA SER A 868 4.09 -38.62 -7.00
C SER A 868 4.17 -38.54 -5.47
N TYR A 869 3.15 -39.06 -4.77
CA TYR A 869 3.16 -39.08 -3.30
C TYR A 869 4.41 -39.78 -2.73
N ALA A 870 4.84 -40.90 -3.32
CA ALA A 870 6.07 -41.60 -2.93
C ALA A 870 7.34 -40.74 -3.19
N GLN A 871 7.44 -40.07 -4.35
CA GLN A 871 8.58 -39.18 -4.61
C GLN A 871 8.60 -37.98 -3.64
N ALA A 872 7.42 -37.45 -3.27
CA ALA A 872 7.28 -36.37 -2.32
C ALA A 872 7.74 -36.77 -0.90
N LEU A 873 7.54 -38.02 -0.50
CA LEU A 873 8.07 -38.56 0.76
C LEU A 873 9.60 -38.77 0.69
N ARG A 874 10.16 -39.24 -0.44
CA ARG A 874 11.62 -39.43 -0.62
C ARG A 874 12.38 -38.11 -0.51
N GLU A 875 12.08 -37.17 -1.41
CA GLU A 875 11.56 -35.87 -0.97
C GLU A 875 12.01 -35.31 0.39
N LEU A 876 11.02 -35.34 1.28
CA LEU A 876 11.07 -34.83 2.64
C LEU A 876 12.03 -35.61 3.55
N LEU A 877 12.23 -36.90 3.32
CA LEU A 877 13.14 -37.73 4.13
C LEU A 877 14.61 -37.42 3.83
N ALA A 878 14.94 -37.02 2.61
CA ALA A 878 16.30 -36.63 2.22
C ALA A 878 16.70 -35.22 2.68
N GLU A 879 15.74 -34.40 3.11
CA GLU A 879 15.98 -33.00 3.47
C GLU A 879 16.41 -32.85 4.94
N PRO A 880 17.39 -31.99 5.28
CA PRO A 880 17.91 -31.82 6.63
C PRO A 880 16.98 -30.96 7.52
N ASP A 881 15.70 -31.33 7.63
CA ASP A 881 14.74 -30.78 8.59
C ASP A 881 14.18 -31.91 9.46
N PRO A 882 14.71 -32.13 10.68
CA PRO A 882 14.34 -33.25 11.54
C PRO A 882 12.84 -33.33 11.84
N TRP A 883 12.15 -32.18 11.88
CA TRP A 883 10.71 -32.13 12.12
C TRP A 883 9.91 -32.65 10.92
N LEU A 884 10.27 -32.22 9.71
CA LEU A 884 9.66 -32.73 8.48
C LEU A 884 9.99 -34.20 8.24
N GLN A 885 11.24 -34.62 8.51
CA GLN A 885 11.64 -36.02 8.46
C GLN A 885 10.83 -36.88 9.42
N SER A 886 10.59 -36.40 10.64
CA SER A 886 9.74 -37.10 11.62
C SER A 886 8.29 -37.22 11.15
N CYS A 887 7.72 -36.13 10.61
CA CYS A 887 6.36 -36.15 10.05
C CYS A 887 6.24 -37.07 8.83
N ALA A 888 7.23 -37.06 7.93
CA ALA A 888 7.27 -37.92 6.77
C ALA A 888 7.44 -39.39 7.16
N THR A 889 8.32 -39.69 8.13
CA THR A 889 8.51 -41.02 8.70
C THR A 889 7.22 -41.56 9.30
N TYR A 890 6.51 -40.74 10.07
CA TYR A 890 5.23 -41.13 10.65
C TYR A 890 4.16 -41.33 9.57
N ALA A 891 4.17 -40.55 8.49
CA ALA A 891 3.26 -40.73 7.35
C ALA A 891 3.56 -42.02 6.55
N VAL A 892 4.84 -42.38 6.38
CA VAL A 892 5.27 -43.65 5.76
C VAL A 892 4.77 -44.85 6.58
N ALA A 893 4.83 -44.75 7.90
CA ALA A 893 4.37 -45.78 8.83
C ALA A 893 2.86 -46.01 8.77
N ASP A 894 2.08 -44.92 8.79
CA ASP A 894 0.62 -44.95 8.84
C ASP A 894 0.00 -45.52 7.54
N GLN A 895 0.74 -45.47 6.43
CA GLN A 895 0.35 -46.01 5.12
C GLN A 895 0.96 -47.37 4.79
N ASP A 896 1.74 -47.94 5.70
CA ASP A 896 2.43 -49.21 5.54
C ASP A 896 3.22 -49.33 4.22
N LEU A 897 4.04 -48.32 3.86
CA LEU A 897 4.83 -48.33 2.63
C LEU A 897 6.18 -49.06 2.85
N PRO A 898 6.41 -50.27 2.32
CA PRO A 898 7.63 -51.06 2.58
C PRO A 898 8.85 -50.56 1.80
N GLU A 899 8.63 -49.86 0.68
CA GLU A 899 9.69 -49.35 -0.21
C GLU A 899 10.60 -48.28 0.42
N PHE A 900 10.25 -47.77 1.61
CA PHE A 900 11.00 -46.73 2.32
C PHE A 900 11.91 -47.26 3.44
N GLU A 901 11.85 -48.56 3.77
CA GLU A 901 12.64 -49.10 4.90
C GLU A 901 14.16 -48.92 4.79
N PRO A 902 14.80 -49.09 3.62
CA PRO A 902 16.23 -48.81 3.48
C PRO A 902 16.60 -47.36 3.82
N LEU A 903 15.68 -46.42 3.57
CA LEU A 903 15.86 -45.00 3.88
C LEU A 903 15.67 -44.71 5.37
N LEU A 904 14.74 -45.42 6.02
CA LEU A 904 14.51 -45.32 7.46
C LEU A 904 15.68 -45.90 8.26
N ASP A 905 16.32 -46.97 7.75
CA ASP A 905 17.54 -47.52 8.35
C ASP A 905 18.68 -46.51 8.37
N LEU A 906 18.86 -45.76 7.28
CA LEU A 906 19.90 -44.73 7.16
C LEU A 906 19.67 -43.55 8.12
N LEU A 907 18.43 -43.30 8.55
CA LEU A 907 18.06 -42.20 9.44
C LEU A 907 18.07 -42.58 10.94
N LEU A 908 18.31 -43.84 11.30
CA LEU A 908 18.41 -44.28 12.70
C LEU A 908 19.65 -43.72 13.42
N ASP A 909 20.70 -43.44 12.66
CA ASP A 909 21.95 -42.86 13.14
C ASP A 909 21.95 -41.32 13.11
N ALA A 910 20.81 -40.69 12.82
CA ALA A 910 20.70 -39.24 12.80
C ALA A 910 20.91 -38.64 14.21
N ASP A 911 21.59 -37.49 14.27
CA ASP A 911 21.89 -36.79 15.53
C ASP A 911 20.63 -36.38 16.33
N ASP A 912 19.52 -36.12 15.63
CA ASP A 912 18.28 -35.62 16.22
C ASP A 912 17.54 -36.69 17.06
N ALA A 913 17.23 -36.35 18.30
CA ALA A 913 16.60 -37.27 19.25
C ALA A 913 15.14 -37.58 18.90
N LEU A 914 14.39 -36.58 18.40
CA LEU A 914 12.96 -36.73 18.05
C LEU A 914 12.80 -37.64 16.84
N LEU A 915 13.65 -37.48 15.82
CA LEU A 915 13.65 -38.33 14.64
C LEU A 915 13.91 -39.80 15.00
N ARG A 916 14.94 -40.05 15.83
CA ARG A 916 15.26 -41.41 16.31
C ARG A 916 14.11 -42.04 17.10
N GLU A 917 13.49 -41.27 17.99
CA GLU A 917 12.35 -41.74 18.77
C GLU A 917 11.13 -42.04 17.87
N THR A 918 10.89 -41.21 16.86
CA THR A 918 9.82 -41.40 15.88
C THR A 918 10.03 -42.67 15.08
N ILE A 919 11.25 -42.92 14.56
CA ILE A 919 11.58 -44.13 13.80
C ILE A 919 11.41 -45.39 14.67
N ARG A 920 11.89 -45.36 15.94
CA ARG A 920 11.74 -46.48 16.89
C ARG A 920 10.27 -46.78 17.19
N THR A 921 9.46 -45.75 17.40
CA THR A 921 8.02 -45.87 17.68
C THR A 921 7.24 -46.41 16.47
N VAL A 922 7.63 -45.99 15.27
CA VAL A 922 7.08 -46.52 14.01
C VAL A 922 7.38 -48.02 13.87
N ARG A 923 8.60 -48.45 14.21
CA ARG A 923 9.01 -49.85 14.13
C ARG A 923 8.32 -50.75 15.15
N SER A 924 8.12 -50.28 16.38
CA SER A 924 7.39 -51.06 17.39
C SER A 924 5.94 -51.30 16.97
N ARG A 925 5.25 -50.25 16.49
CA ARG A 925 3.88 -50.38 15.96
C ARG A 925 3.75 -51.35 14.80
N ARG A 926 4.72 -51.38 13.87
CA ARG A 926 4.75 -52.35 12.77
C ARG A 926 4.97 -53.78 13.26
N ARG A 927 5.85 -54.01 14.24
CA ARG A 927 6.04 -55.34 14.83
C ARG A 927 4.77 -55.83 15.54
N ASP A 928 4.07 -54.96 16.25
CA ASP A 928 2.83 -55.30 16.95
C ASP A 928 1.67 -55.57 15.98
N SER A 929 1.62 -54.87 14.83
CA SER A 929 0.68 -55.10 13.73
C SER A 929 0.89 -56.46 13.04
N ILE A 930 2.15 -56.86 12.82
CA ILE A 930 2.50 -58.16 12.19
C ILE A 930 2.29 -59.34 13.16
N ALA A 931 2.33 -59.11 14.48
CA ALA A 931 2.17 -60.13 15.51
C ALA A 931 0.71 -60.46 15.88
N ALA A 932 -0.28 -59.72 15.37
CA ALA A 932 -1.70 -59.96 15.66
C ALA A 932 -2.39 -60.73 14.50
N PRO A 933 -2.64 -62.06 14.61
CA PRO A 933 -3.43 -62.76 13.60
C PRO A 933 -4.90 -62.37 13.71
N ALA A 934 -5.55 -62.19 12.56
CA ALA A 934 -6.95 -61.83 12.42
C ALA A 934 -7.89 -62.80 13.16
N THR A 935 -8.35 -62.42 14.35
CA THR A 935 -9.53 -63.04 14.97
C THR A 935 -10.78 -62.37 14.41
N ALA A 936 -11.49 -63.11 13.57
CA ALA A 936 -12.82 -62.80 13.09
C ALA A 936 -13.79 -62.52 14.27
N MET A 937 -14.64 -61.51 14.12
CA MET A 937 -15.89 -61.41 14.87
C MET A 937 -17.03 -61.01 13.91
N PRO A 938 -18.24 -61.58 14.07
CA PRO A 938 -19.29 -61.64 13.06
C PRO A 938 -20.39 -60.58 13.25
N GLY A 939 -21.12 -60.31 12.17
CA GLY A 939 -22.49 -59.78 12.23
C GLY A 939 -22.67 -58.29 11.97
N ALA A 940 -22.84 -57.91 10.70
CA ALA A 940 -23.48 -56.65 10.32
C ALA A 940 -24.87 -56.96 9.74
N PRO A 941 -25.97 -56.34 10.21
CA PRO A 941 -27.25 -56.43 9.55
C PRO A 941 -27.30 -55.46 8.36
N THR A 942 -27.82 -55.97 7.24
CA THR A 942 -28.10 -55.26 5.98
C THR A 942 -29.07 -54.08 6.16
N PRO A 943 -28.88 -52.93 5.46
CA PRO A 943 -29.88 -51.88 5.38
C PRO A 943 -30.94 -52.20 4.30
N PRO A 944 -32.20 -51.73 4.42
CA PRO A 944 -33.23 -51.98 3.43
C PRO A 944 -33.08 -51.05 2.22
N LEU A 945 -33.35 -51.61 1.05
CA LEU A 945 -33.59 -50.92 -0.23
C LEU A 945 -35.02 -50.39 -0.28
N ALA A 946 -35.18 -49.09 -0.59
CA ALA A 946 -36.31 -48.43 -1.27
C ALA A 946 -36.16 -46.90 -1.02
N SER A 947 -36.40 -45.97 -1.93
CA SER A 947 -37.00 -45.95 -3.28
C SER A 947 -36.70 -44.57 -3.88
#